data_AF-A0A527RD71-F1
#
_entry.id   AF-A0A527RD71-F1
#
_cell.length_a   1.000
_cell.length_b   1.000
_cell.length_c   1.000
_cell.angle_alpha   90.00
_cell.angle_beta   90.00
_cell.angle_gamma   90.00
#
_symmetry.space_group_name_H-M   'P 1'
#
loop_
_entity.id
_entity.type
_entity.pdbx_description
1 polymer ?
#
loop_
_entity_poly.entity_id
_entity_poly.type
_entity_poly.pdbx_seq_one_letter_code
_entity_poly.pdbx_strand_id
1 'polypeptide(L)'
;MADERLPRDPLQREAAVKAAQPEAPARTFIHLRVHSAYSLLEGALQLGAIVGHAAKDQAPAIAVTDTNNLFGALEFAQKAVKDGIQPIIGCQIDLAFAGEAVEAQRDRRRHGPEMSPVVLIAASEGGYANLVRLISRVYLETPPGEPVHMTSTMLDGHCDGLICLTGGPRGPIGSALKADRRDLAEQRLLALKALFGDRLYVELERVQGYDRMVEKSTVDLAYIHELPLVATNEAFFSKRDDYEAHDALIAIAEGSVVAADNRRRLSPDNFLRSQAEMARLFSDLPEAIDNTVEIAMRCAYYPKNRSPILPRFTGADAADKDAAEKAEAAELARQAREGLAARLAKHGPTPGYTVEQYRERLEFELGIIEKMKFPGYFLIVADFIKWAKSQGIPVGPGRGSGAGSLVAYSTTITDIDPLRFSLLFERFLNPDRVSMPDFDIDFCQDRREEVIRYVQQKYGRDQVGQIITFGTLQARAVLRDVGRVLQMPYGQVDKLSKMVPQNPANPVKLADAIANEPRFAEEAEKEPIVQTLLDTAQKLEGLYRHASTHAAGIVIGDRPLSELVPMYRDPRSDMPVTQFNMKYVEQAGLVKFDFLGLKTLTVLETAVKLIRRRGVDIDLARIPLDDKDTYSMLSRGEVVGVFQVESAGMRKALIGMRPDCIEDIIALVALYRPGPMENIPTYNARKHGEEEMASIHPKIDHLVKETQGVIVYQEQVMQIAQELSGYSLGEADLLRRAMGKKIRAEMDKQRERFVSGAVERGVAKPQADFIFDLLAKFADYGFNKSHAAAYAVVSYQTAYLKAHYPVEFLAASMTLDMGNTDKLADFRQDALRLGIEVVAPSVMTSFRPFEVGENKIFYSLAALKGVGDAAVEHIVEKRGERPFKSLADFCERVDPKVVGKRVFESLIMAGALDCFGHDRAQMMAGVERMMGLASLAQQNAISGQADIFGASLGAQSQALNLPAADPWLAADRLHREFQVVGFYLSAHPLDEYKAALQKMRVQNWGEFSAAVKRGAAAGRLAGTVTTKQERKTRTGNKMGVVQFSDTTGQYEAVLFSEGLAQYRDMLEPGRSVVITVSAEDRPEGINLRIQTVQSLEDEASRIQKALRIFVRDAQPINTLANQLSVKGEGQVSFVLIKDAGQGEVEIELPNRYRISPQVASAMRAVPGVVEVELV
;
A
#
# COMPACT_ATOMS: atom_id res chain seq x y z
N MET A 1 81.03 -8.96 -20.84
CA MET A 1 80.60 -9.71 -19.64
C MET A 1 79.55 -8.85 -18.96
N ALA A 2 78.28 -9.21 -18.77
CA ALA A 2 77.52 -10.41 -19.05
C ALA A 2 76.09 -9.96 -19.43
N ASP A 3 75.45 -10.76 -20.28
CA ASP A 3 74.08 -10.60 -20.79
C ASP A 3 73.09 -11.01 -19.68
N GLU A 4 72.51 -10.06 -18.96
CA GLU A 4 71.45 -10.33 -17.96
C GLU A 4 70.15 -10.66 -18.67
N ARG A 5 69.97 -11.96 -18.92
CA ARG A 5 68.72 -12.52 -19.47
C ARG A 5 67.58 -12.32 -18.48
N LEU A 6 66.60 -11.50 -18.86
CA LEU A 6 65.26 -11.53 -18.27
C LEU A 6 64.71 -12.98 -18.25
N PRO A 7 63.99 -13.40 -17.19
CA PRO A 7 63.41 -14.74 -17.12
C PRO A 7 62.48 -15.00 -18.32
N ARG A 8 62.59 -16.18 -18.91
CA ARG A 8 61.77 -16.61 -20.06
C ARG A 8 60.31 -16.94 -19.69
N ASP A 9 60.01 -16.98 -18.40
CA ASP A 9 58.65 -17.18 -17.89
C ASP A 9 57.83 -15.88 -17.99
N PRO A 10 56.71 -15.86 -18.74
CA PRO A 10 55.85 -14.69 -18.88
C PRO A 10 55.37 -14.11 -17.55
N LEU A 11 55.14 -14.95 -16.54
CA LEU A 11 54.62 -14.54 -15.23
C LEU A 11 55.69 -13.85 -14.38
N GLN A 12 56.95 -14.34 -14.46
CA GLN A 12 58.06 -13.69 -13.77
C GLN A 12 58.48 -12.38 -14.46
N ARG A 13 58.25 -12.28 -15.77
CA ARG A 13 58.47 -11.06 -16.55
C ARG A 13 57.42 -9.99 -16.22
N GLU A 14 56.15 -10.38 -16.08
CA GLU A 14 55.10 -9.50 -15.55
C GLU A 14 55.37 -9.05 -14.11
N ALA A 15 55.87 -9.95 -13.26
CA ALA A 15 56.22 -9.63 -11.87
C ALA A 15 57.41 -8.65 -11.78
N ALA A 16 58.44 -8.83 -12.62
CA ALA A 16 59.59 -7.93 -12.68
C ALA A 16 59.24 -6.55 -13.27
N VAL A 17 58.29 -6.49 -14.23
CA VAL A 17 57.77 -5.23 -14.77
C VAL A 17 56.85 -4.51 -13.77
N LYS A 18 56.09 -5.24 -12.94
CA LYS A 18 55.32 -4.67 -11.82
C LYS A 18 56.21 -4.14 -10.69
N ALA A 19 57.40 -4.69 -10.48
CA ALA A 19 58.30 -4.31 -9.38
C ALA A 19 59.19 -3.09 -9.68
N ALA A 20 59.19 -2.56 -10.91
CA ALA A 20 60.13 -1.54 -11.37
C ALA A 20 59.47 -0.24 -11.88
N GLN A 21 58.39 0.22 -11.25
CA GLN A 21 57.91 1.60 -11.42
C GLN A 21 57.99 2.36 -10.09
N PRO A 22 58.70 3.50 -10.03
CA PRO A 22 58.75 4.31 -8.81
C PRO A 22 57.39 4.99 -8.58
N GLU A 23 56.74 4.69 -7.45
CA GLU A 23 55.57 5.43 -6.96
C GLU A 23 56.00 6.86 -6.57
N ALA A 24 55.61 7.83 -7.38
CA ALA A 24 55.52 9.26 -7.06
C ALA A 24 54.10 9.74 -7.43
N PRO A 25 53.58 10.82 -6.82
CA PRO A 25 52.18 10.92 -6.40
C PRO A 25 51.20 10.89 -7.59
N ALA A 26 50.18 10.04 -7.50
CA ALA A 26 49.00 10.18 -8.34
C ALA A 26 48.40 11.56 -8.09
N ARG A 27 48.20 12.36 -9.14
CA ARG A 27 47.47 13.63 -9.04
C ARG A 27 46.12 13.39 -8.39
N THR A 28 45.77 14.22 -7.41
CA THR A 28 44.47 14.14 -6.73
C THR A 28 43.35 14.43 -7.74
N PHE A 29 42.30 13.62 -7.70
CA PHE A 29 41.14 13.74 -8.56
C PHE A 29 39.87 13.69 -7.71
N ILE A 30 38.91 14.55 -8.02
CA ILE A 30 37.63 14.59 -7.31
C ILE A 30 36.51 14.32 -8.32
N HIS A 31 35.69 13.32 -8.02
CA HIS A 31 34.51 13.03 -8.84
C HIS A 31 33.49 14.15 -8.68
N LEU A 32 33.23 14.88 -9.76
CA LEU A 32 32.28 15.99 -9.80
C LEU A 32 30.93 15.64 -10.43
N ARG A 33 30.79 14.46 -11.05
CA ARG A 33 29.56 13.99 -11.71
C ARG A 33 29.29 12.52 -11.39
N VAL A 34 28.49 12.28 -10.37
CA VAL A 34 28.13 10.95 -9.86
C VAL A 34 26.62 10.87 -9.64
N HIS A 35 26.01 9.85 -10.23
CA HIS A 35 24.58 9.58 -10.11
C HIS A 35 24.35 8.52 -9.03
N SER A 36 23.60 8.91 -8.00
CA SER A 36 23.20 8.00 -6.94
C SER A 36 21.92 7.24 -7.33
N ALA A 37 21.49 6.32 -6.48
CA ALA A 37 20.21 5.63 -6.61
C ALA A 37 19.00 6.60 -6.64
N TYR A 38 19.18 7.86 -6.23
CA TYR A 38 18.16 8.91 -6.34
C TYR A 38 17.98 9.46 -7.76
N SER A 39 18.91 9.20 -8.69
CA SER A 39 18.62 9.22 -10.12
C SER A 39 17.74 8.01 -10.45
N LEU A 40 16.42 8.17 -10.27
CA LEU A 40 15.45 7.07 -10.25
C LEU A 40 15.51 6.20 -11.51
N LEU A 41 15.68 4.88 -11.34
CA LEU A 41 15.86 3.90 -12.42
C LEU A 41 17.03 4.19 -13.39
N GLU A 42 17.96 5.05 -13.00
CA GLU A 42 19.14 5.41 -13.80
C GLU A 42 20.41 5.13 -13.01
N GLY A 43 20.56 5.70 -11.80
CA GLY A 43 21.71 5.42 -10.94
C GLY A 43 21.53 4.13 -10.12
N ALA A 44 22.61 3.38 -10.00
CA ALA A 44 22.70 2.16 -9.17
C ALA A 44 23.59 2.34 -7.93
N LEU A 45 24.14 3.54 -7.69
CA LEU A 45 25.04 3.83 -6.57
C LEU A 45 24.29 4.28 -5.32
N GLN A 46 24.27 3.45 -4.28
CA GLN A 46 23.78 3.85 -2.97
C GLN A 46 24.70 4.92 -2.35
N LEU A 47 24.14 5.94 -1.69
CA LEU A 47 24.93 7.06 -1.13
C LEU A 47 26.04 6.60 -0.18
N GLY A 48 25.80 5.53 0.61
CA GLY A 48 26.83 4.97 1.49
C GLY A 48 28.00 4.35 0.74
N ALA A 49 27.75 3.76 -0.44
CA ALA A 49 28.81 3.20 -1.30
C ALA A 49 29.64 4.31 -1.96
N ILE A 50 29.01 5.43 -2.34
CA ILE A 50 29.71 6.61 -2.88
C ILE A 50 30.69 7.18 -1.85
N VAL A 51 30.21 7.44 -0.62
CA VAL A 51 31.06 7.95 0.47
C VAL A 51 32.16 6.93 0.83
N GLY A 52 31.81 5.65 0.91
CA GLY A 52 32.78 4.58 1.18
C GLY A 52 33.86 4.44 0.11
N HIS A 53 33.52 4.69 -1.17
CA HIS A 53 34.50 4.74 -2.26
C HIS A 53 35.47 5.91 -2.08
N ALA A 54 34.97 7.12 -1.85
CA ALA A 54 35.81 8.30 -1.63
C ALA A 54 36.77 8.10 -0.44
N ALA A 55 36.27 7.57 0.67
CA ALA A 55 37.09 7.25 1.83
C ALA A 55 38.18 6.19 1.54
N LYS A 56 37.83 5.13 0.80
CA LYS A 56 38.77 4.07 0.42
C LYS A 56 39.85 4.57 -0.55
N ASP A 57 39.47 5.44 -1.48
CA ASP A 57 40.35 6.02 -2.49
C ASP A 57 41.12 7.24 -1.96
N GLN A 58 40.94 7.61 -0.69
CA GLN A 58 41.54 8.79 -0.05
C GLN A 58 41.22 10.12 -0.78
N ALA A 59 40.03 10.21 -1.40
CA ALA A 59 39.54 11.44 -2.01
C ALA A 59 38.96 12.35 -0.92
N PRO A 60 39.43 13.61 -0.76
CA PRO A 60 38.97 14.49 0.31
C PRO A 60 37.55 15.02 0.11
N ALA A 61 37.05 14.99 -1.12
CA ALA A 61 35.70 15.42 -1.48
C ALA A 61 35.11 14.50 -2.56
N ILE A 62 33.78 14.52 -2.69
CA ILE A 62 33.06 13.89 -3.79
C ILE A 62 31.75 14.62 -4.03
N ALA A 63 31.33 14.73 -5.30
CA ALA A 63 30.04 15.30 -5.67
C ALA A 63 28.98 14.24 -5.94
N VAL A 64 27.73 14.57 -5.65
CA VAL A 64 26.55 13.85 -6.15
C VAL A 64 25.74 14.84 -6.98
N THR A 65 25.42 14.44 -8.21
CA THR A 65 24.78 15.28 -9.24
C THR A 65 23.63 14.52 -9.88
N ASP A 66 22.63 14.16 -9.06
CA ASP A 66 21.49 13.37 -9.52
C ASP A 66 20.69 14.08 -10.62
N THR A 67 20.04 13.28 -11.49
CA THR A 67 19.33 13.78 -12.68
C THR A 67 18.04 14.50 -12.30
N ASN A 68 17.98 15.78 -12.60
CA ASN A 68 16.87 16.71 -12.40
C ASN A 68 16.37 16.85 -10.95
N ASN A 69 17.09 16.32 -9.95
CA ASN A 69 16.60 16.29 -8.57
C ASN A 69 17.70 16.48 -7.50
N LEU A 70 17.24 16.78 -6.27
CA LEU A 70 18.03 16.87 -5.05
C LEU A 70 17.51 15.93 -3.96
N PHE A 71 16.87 14.81 -4.32
CA PHE A 71 16.20 13.92 -3.35
C PHE A 71 17.13 13.48 -2.21
N GLY A 72 18.37 13.14 -2.54
CA GLY A 72 19.39 12.66 -1.61
C GLY A 72 20.31 13.72 -1.02
N ALA A 73 20.14 15.02 -1.32
CA ALA A 73 21.17 16.03 -1.04
C ALA A 73 21.51 16.17 0.46
N LEU A 74 20.49 16.26 1.34
CA LEU A 74 20.73 16.34 2.79
C LEU A 74 21.25 15.01 3.34
N GLU A 75 20.74 13.88 2.87
CA GLU A 75 21.22 12.56 3.28
C GLU A 75 22.71 12.37 2.96
N PHE A 76 23.10 12.70 1.73
CA PHE A 76 24.46 12.62 1.24
C PHE A 76 25.39 13.50 2.07
N ALA A 77 25.02 14.76 2.28
CA ALA A 77 25.81 15.70 3.07
C ALA A 77 26.07 15.19 4.49
N GLN A 78 25.03 14.72 5.18
CA GLN A 78 25.17 14.22 6.55
C GLN A 78 26.01 12.94 6.63
N LYS A 79 25.92 12.04 5.62
CA LYS A 79 26.74 10.82 5.55
C LYS A 79 28.21 11.14 5.27
N ALA A 80 28.49 12.00 4.29
CA ALA A 80 29.86 12.37 3.91
C ALA A 80 30.60 13.06 5.05
N VAL A 81 29.97 14.05 5.70
CA VAL A 81 30.57 14.79 6.82
C VAL A 81 30.88 13.88 8.01
N LYS A 82 30.00 12.90 8.28
CA LYS A 82 30.23 11.93 9.36
C LYS A 82 31.51 11.11 9.15
N ASP A 83 31.84 10.82 7.90
CA ASP A 83 33.02 10.03 7.52
C ASP A 83 34.23 10.92 7.15
N GLY A 84 34.15 12.24 7.38
CA GLY A 84 35.24 13.19 7.17
C GLY A 84 35.48 13.58 5.70
N ILE A 85 34.53 13.30 4.80
CA ILE A 85 34.60 13.64 3.37
C ILE A 85 33.78 14.90 3.11
N GLN A 86 34.32 15.85 2.34
CA GLN A 86 33.60 17.06 1.95
C GLN A 86 32.50 16.71 0.91
N PRO A 87 31.21 16.93 1.22
CA PRO A 87 30.15 16.74 0.24
C PRO A 87 30.07 17.94 -0.71
N ILE A 88 30.05 17.67 -2.02
CA ILE A 88 29.75 18.66 -3.05
C ILE A 88 28.34 18.40 -3.58
N ILE A 89 27.44 19.37 -3.43
CA ILE A 89 26.05 19.23 -3.87
C ILE A 89 25.89 19.81 -5.26
N GLY A 90 25.46 18.98 -6.21
CA GLY A 90 25.05 19.46 -7.51
C GLY A 90 23.84 18.71 -8.05
N CYS A 91 23.48 19.03 -9.29
CA CYS A 91 22.39 18.40 -10.00
C CYS A 91 22.69 18.46 -11.50
N GLN A 92 22.48 17.35 -12.19
CA GLN A 92 22.44 17.35 -13.65
C GLN A 92 21.05 17.77 -14.09
N ILE A 93 20.94 18.82 -14.90
CA ILE A 93 19.66 19.37 -15.33
C ILE A 93 19.60 19.37 -16.85
N ASP A 94 18.48 18.89 -17.40
CA ASP A 94 18.22 18.99 -18.84
C ASP A 94 17.86 20.44 -19.21
N LEU A 95 18.70 21.07 -20.04
CA LEU A 95 18.56 22.46 -20.47
C LEU A 95 18.03 22.54 -21.91
N ALA A 96 17.04 23.41 -22.12
CA ALA A 96 16.53 23.82 -23.41
C ALA A 96 16.84 25.32 -23.64
N PHE A 97 17.49 25.66 -24.75
CA PHE A 97 17.81 27.05 -25.09
C PHE A 97 16.56 27.77 -25.63
N ALA A 98 16.22 28.92 -25.05
CA ALA A 98 15.10 29.73 -25.49
C ALA A 98 15.38 30.38 -26.86
N GLY A 99 14.41 30.35 -27.78
CA GLY A 99 14.49 31.05 -29.08
C GLY A 99 14.67 30.17 -30.33
N GLU A 100 14.85 28.85 -30.20
CA GLU A 100 14.96 27.93 -31.35
C GLU A 100 13.58 27.59 -32.00
N ALA A 101 12.73 28.60 -32.20
CA ALA A 101 11.32 28.45 -32.56
C ALA A 101 10.92 28.82 -34.00
N VAL A 102 11.85 29.11 -34.92
CA VAL A 102 11.46 29.67 -36.24
C VAL A 102 11.56 28.73 -37.44
N GLU A 103 12.22 27.57 -37.39
CA GLU A 103 12.31 26.70 -38.61
C GLU A 103 11.80 25.25 -38.49
N ALA A 104 11.45 24.75 -37.30
CA ALA A 104 11.05 23.35 -37.11
C ALA A 104 9.57 23.14 -36.69
N GLN A 105 8.64 23.96 -37.18
CA GLN A 105 7.22 23.87 -36.79
C GLN A 105 6.49 22.59 -37.25
N ARG A 106 7.03 21.80 -38.18
CA ARG A 106 6.40 20.55 -38.64
C ARG A 106 6.76 19.30 -37.81
N ASP A 107 7.90 19.28 -37.11
CA ASP A 107 8.38 18.09 -36.37
C ASP A 107 8.13 18.14 -34.84
N ARG A 108 7.81 19.33 -34.30
CA ARG A 108 7.56 19.53 -32.86
C ARG A 108 6.40 18.73 -32.28
N ARG A 109 5.44 18.28 -33.10
CA ARG A 109 4.31 17.45 -32.63
C ARG A 109 4.74 16.01 -32.28
N ARG A 110 5.95 15.57 -32.65
CA ARG A 110 6.45 14.21 -32.37
C ARG A 110 7.64 14.12 -31.40
N HIS A 111 8.49 15.15 -31.27
CA HIS A 111 9.79 15.00 -30.58
C HIS A 111 10.14 16.03 -29.48
N GLY A 112 9.30 17.04 -29.18
CA GLY A 112 9.59 18.01 -28.11
C GLY A 112 10.79 18.95 -28.39
N PRO A 113 11.19 19.81 -27.43
CA PRO A 113 12.39 20.65 -27.55
C PRO A 113 13.68 19.81 -27.46
N GLU A 114 14.74 20.23 -28.16
CA GLU A 114 16.07 19.60 -28.06
C GLU A 114 16.65 19.92 -26.68
N MET A 115 16.72 18.92 -25.80
CA MET A 115 17.20 19.03 -24.43
C MET A 115 18.62 18.49 -24.34
N SER A 116 19.50 19.18 -23.61
CA SER A 116 20.86 18.71 -23.36
C SER A 116 21.23 18.89 -21.89
N PRO A 117 21.82 17.88 -21.23
CA PRO A 117 22.18 17.97 -19.83
C PRO A 117 23.31 19.00 -19.60
N VAL A 118 23.19 19.76 -18.52
CA VAL A 118 24.27 20.54 -17.91
C VAL A 118 24.38 20.18 -16.43
N VAL A 119 25.53 20.38 -15.82
CA VAL A 119 25.71 20.08 -14.39
C VAL A 119 25.85 21.39 -13.62
N LEU A 120 24.98 21.63 -12.65
CA LEU A 120 25.07 22.77 -11.74
C LEU A 120 25.55 22.31 -10.36
N ILE A 121 26.58 22.95 -9.83
CA ILE A 121 27.17 22.68 -8.51
C ILE A 121 27.00 23.91 -7.62
N ALA A 122 26.53 23.70 -6.39
CA ALA A 122 26.39 24.76 -5.40
C ALA A 122 27.73 25.05 -4.71
N ALA A 123 28.33 26.21 -5.00
CA ALA A 123 29.60 26.61 -4.40
C ALA A 123 29.45 27.33 -3.05
N SER A 124 28.33 28.01 -2.83
CA SER A 124 28.05 28.79 -1.61
C SER A 124 26.63 28.53 -1.07
N GLU A 125 26.32 29.08 0.10
CA GLU A 125 24.97 29.00 0.68
C GLU A 125 23.91 29.64 -0.25
N GLY A 126 24.22 30.81 -0.81
CA GLY A 126 23.37 31.46 -1.81
C GLY A 126 23.24 30.63 -3.09
N GLY A 127 24.32 29.98 -3.51
CA GLY A 127 24.30 29.02 -4.61
C GLY A 127 23.37 27.84 -4.36
N TYR A 128 23.44 27.22 -3.18
CA TYR A 128 22.53 26.14 -2.81
C TYR A 128 21.07 26.60 -2.79
N ALA A 129 20.78 27.78 -2.24
CA ALA A 129 19.43 28.35 -2.26
C ALA A 129 18.93 28.58 -3.70
N ASN A 130 19.79 29.06 -4.60
CA ASN A 130 19.47 29.22 -6.01
C ASN A 130 19.23 27.86 -6.69
N LEU A 131 20.05 26.84 -6.41
CA LEU A 131 19.87 25.49 -6.95
C LEU A 131 18.52 24.89 -6.52
N VAL A 132 18.17 25.03 -5.23
CA VAL A 132 16.88 24.58 -4.68
C VAL A 132 15.72 25.29 -5.37
N ARG A 133 15.80 26.62 -5.57
CA ARG A 133 14.77 27.40 -6.26
C ARG A 133 14.62 26.96 -7.71
N LEU A 134 15.72 26.84 -8.45
CA LEU A 134 15.73 26.43 -9.85
C LEU A 134 15.09 25.05 -10.04
N ILE A 135 15.51 24.06 -9.26
CA ILE A 135 14.98 22.69 -9.36
C ILE A 135 13.51 22.63 -8.94
N SER A 136 13.13 23.41 -7.92
CA SER A 136 11.72 23.53 -7.53
C SER A 136 10.86 24.10 -8.66
N ARG A 137 11.33 25.17 -9.31
CA ARG A 137 10.63 25.79 -10.46
C ARG A 137 10.50 24.82 -11.62
N VAL A 138 11.57 24.08 -11.94
CA VAL A 138 11.57 23.07 -13.00
C VAL A 138 10.47 22.03 -12.80
N TYR A 139 10.24 21.53 -11.59
CA TYR A 139 9.12 20.60 -11.34
C TYR A 139 7.74 21.26 -11.25
N LEU A 140 7.65 22.47 -10.69
CA LEU A 140 6.36 23.13 -10.45
C LEU A 140 5.78 23.79 -11.71
N GLU A 141 6.64 24.38 -12.54
CA GLU A 141 6.27 25.15 -13.74
C GLU A 141 6.18 24.29 -15.01
N THR A 142 6.83 23.12 -15.08
CA THR A 142 6.72 22.22 -16.25
C THR A 142 5.29 21.69 -16.38
N PRO A 143 4.64 21.82 -17.56
CA PRO A 143 3.30 21.30 -17.78
C PRO A 143 3.20 19.77 -17.59
N PRO A 144 2.07 19.25 -17.08
CA PRO A 144 1.87 17.81 -16.96
C PRO A 144 1.99 17.11 -18.33
N GLY A 145 2.83 16.08 -18.39
CA GLY A 145 3.05 15.28 -19.59
C GLY A 145 4.26 15.70 -20.45
N GLU A 146 4.90 16.83 -20.14
CA GLU A 146 6.20 17.19 -20.72
C GLU A 146 7.36 16.66 -19.87
N PRO A 147 8.50 16.25 -20.48
CA PRO A 147 9.70 15.94 -19.74
C PRO A 147 10.16 17.14 -18.91
N VAL A 148 10.60 16.88 -17.69
CA VAL A 148 11.09 17.89 -16.75
C VAL A 148 12.36 18.53 -17.32
N HIS A 149 12.32 19.82 -17.58
CA HIS A 149 13.44 20.54 -18.19
C HIS A 149 13.53 21.98 -17.70
N MET A 150 14.73 22.55 -17.79
CA MET A 150 15.01 23.95 -17.54
C MET A 150 15.08 24.71 -18.86
N THR A 151 14.52 25.91 -18.91
CA THR A 151 14.74 26.82 -20.03
C THR A 151 15.88 27.78 -19.70
N SER A 152 16.67 28.19 -20.69
CA SER A 152 17.78 29.12 -20.46
C SER A 152 17.36 30.45 -19.81
N THR A 153 16.12 30.90 -20.01
CA THR A 153 15.54 32.08 -19.35
C THR A 153 15.28 31.91 -17.85
N MET A 154 15.16 30.67 -17.35
CA MET A 154 14.98 30.43 -15.91
C MET A 154 16.27 30.67 -15.12
N LEU A 155 17.44 30.65 -15.78
CA LEU A 155 18.74 30.88 -15.17
C LEU A 155 18.98 32.36 -14.85
N ASP A 156 18.31 33.28 -15.55
CA ASP A 156 18.48 34.73 -15.37
C ASP A 156 18.20 35.14 -13.92
N GLY A 157 19.20 35.75 -13.26
CA GLY A 157 19.11 36.20 -11.87
C GLY A 157 19.27 35.10 -10.80
N HIS A 158 19.50 33.85 -11.20
CA HIS A 158 19.66 32.71 -10.28
C HIS A 158 20.98 31.93 -10.46
N CYS A 159 21.94 32.49 -11.20
CA CYS A 159 23.24 31.87 -11.43
C CYS A 159 24.25 32.11 -10.28
N ASP A 160 24.06 33.11 -9.43
CA ASP A 160 25.03 33.49 -8.40
C ASP A 160 25.31 32.36 -7.40
N GLY A 161 26.59 32.11 -7.11
CA GLY A 161 27.04 31.02 -6.25
C GLY A 161 26.96 29.62 -6.86
N LEU A 162 26.56 29.49 -8.13
CA LEU A 162 26.58 28.24 -8.89
C LEU A 162 27.79 28.13 -9.80
N ILE A 163 28.31 26.92 -9.94
CA ILE A 163 29.30 26.50 -10.95
C ILE A 163 28.58 25.64 -11.98
N CYS A 164 28.85 25.85 -13.27
CA CYS A 164 28.25 25.10 -14.37
C CYS A 164 29.30 24.27 -15.10
N LEU A 165 29.04 22.98 -15.31
CA LEU A 165 29.79 22.11 -16.22
C LEU A 165 28.95 21.90 -17.48
N THR A 166 29.59 21.90 -18.65
CA THR A 166 28.90 21.89 -19.95
C THR A 166 28.20 20.58 -20.31
N GLY A 167 28.25 19.52 -19.49
CA GLY A 167 27.52 18.26 -19.72
C GLY A 167 28.22 17.24 -20.64
N GLY A 168 29.50 17.47 -20.94
CA GLY A 168 30.32 16.56 -21.74
C GLY A 168 29.81 16.33 -23.17
N PRO A 169 30.00 15.12 -23.74
CA PRO A 169 29.57 14.79 -25.11
C PRO A 169 28.06 14.84 -25.34
N ARG A 170 27.26 14.69 -24.28
CA ARG A 170 25.78 14.76 -24.34
C ARG A 170 25.25 16.17 -24.11
N GLY A 171 26.04 17.04 -23.49
CA GLY A 171 25.67 18.41 -23.20
C GLY A 171 25.53 19.29 -24.44
N PRO A 172 25.07 20.55 -24.27
CA PRO A 172 24.65 21.41 -25.37
C PRO A 172 25.72 21.73 -26.42
N ILE A 173 26.99 21.63 -26.05
CA ILE A 173 28.15 21.87 -26.92
C ILE A 173 28.51 20.57 -27.65
N GLY A 174 28.67 19.47 -26.90
CA GLY A 174 29.06 18.17 -27.45
C GLY A 174 28.04 17.61 -28.45
N SER A 175 26.75 17.75 -28.16
CA SER A 175 25.67 17.30 -29.05
C SER A 175 25.64 18.07 -30.38
N ALA A 176 25.82 19.40 -30.33
CA ALA A 176 25.88 20.26 -31.51
C ALA A 176 27.13 19.98 -32.37
N LEU A 177 28.29 19.77 -31.74
CA LEU A 177 29.52 19.39 -32.44
C LEU A 177 29.41 18.02 -33.11
N LYS A 178 28.80 17.03 -32.44
CA LYS A 178 28.54 15.71 -33.01
C LYS A 178 27.59 15.76 -34.21
N ALA A 179 26.68 16.74 -34.23
CA ALA A 179 25.77 17.01 -35.35
C ALA A 179 26.40 17.92 -36.44
N ASP A 180 27.70 18.20 -36.36
CA ASP A 180 28.44 19.09 -37.28
C ASP A 180 27.90 20.53 -37.33
N ARG A 181 27.31 21.01 -36.22
CA ARG A 181 26.77 22.37 -36.06
C ARG A 181 27.67 23.23 -35.17
N ARG A 182 28.85 23.58 -35.67
CA ARG A 182 29.87 24.32 -34.90
C ARG A 182 29.40 25.71 -34.44
N ASP A 183 28.74 26.47 -35.31
CA ASP A 183 28.26 27.82 -34.99
C ASP A 183 27.25 27.79 -33.83
N LEU A 184 26.38 26.77 -33.81
CA LEU A 184 25.41 26.57 -32.73
C LEU A 184 26.10 26.19 -31.41
N ALA A 185 27.12 25.34 -31.47
CA ALA A 185 27.91 24.96 -30.30
C ALA A 185 28.60 26.18 -29.67
N GLU A 186 29.20 27.05 -30.50
CA GLU A 186 29.84 28.29 -30.06
C GLU A 186 28.83 29.29 -29.48
N GLN A 187 27.66 29.46 -30.13
CA GLN A 187 26.59 30.32 -29.63
C GLN A 187 26.10 29.86 -28.24
N ARG A 188 25.85 28.56 -28.06
CA ARG A 188 25.42 27.98 -26.78
C ARG A 188 26.50 28.13 -25.70
N LEU A 189 27.77 27.94 -26.05
CA LEU A 189 28.90 28.14 -25.14
C LEU A 189 29.01 29.60 -24.66
N LEU A 190 28.92 30.56 -25.58
CA LEU A 190 28.97 31.99 -25.25
C LEU A 190 27.78 32.44 -24.40
N ALA A 191 26.59 31.90 -24.65
CA ALA A 191 25.41 32.16 -23.81
C ALA A 191 25.62 31.68 -22.38
N LEU A 192 26.16 30.47 -22.18
CA LEU A 192 26.51 29.98 -20.84
C LEU A 192 27.63 30.80 -20.21
N LYS A 193 28.64 31.24 -20.99
CA LYS A 193 29.73 32.09 -20.51
C LYS A 193 29.21 33.42 -20.00
N ALA A 194 28.22 34.02 -20.67
CA ALA A 194 27.58 35.26 -20.21
C ALA A 194 26.85 35.10 -18.87
N LEU A 195 26.27 33.92 -18.60
CA LEU A 195 25.52 33.63 -17.38
C LEU A 195 26.41 33.28 -16.18
N PHE A 196 27.45 32.48 -16.40
CA PHE A 196 28.28 31.92 -15.31
C PHE A 196 29.66 32.58 -15.19
N GLY A 197 30.15 33.28 -16.22
CA GLY A 197 31.45 33.95 -16.19
C GLY A 197 32.60 32.98 -15.96
N ASP A 198 33.40 33.24 -14.92
CA ASP A 198 34.54 32.43 -14.46
C ASP A 198 34.15 31.14 -13.72
N ARG A 199 32.84 30.85 -13.66
CA ARG A 199 32.25 29.65 -13.03
C ARG A 199 31.71 28.65 -14.05
N LEU A 200 32.05 28.83 -15.33
CA LEU A 200 31.76 27.87 -16.41
C LEU A 200 33.00 27.02 -16.70
N TYR A 201 32.83 25.71 -16.70
CA TYR A 201 33.88 24.75 -17.03
C TYR A 201 33.44 23.85 -18.19
N VAL A 202 34.32 23.68 -19.17
CA VAL A 202 34.08 22.80 -20.31
C VAL A 202 34.42 21.37 -19.92
N GLU A 203 33.39 20.54 -19.85
CA GLU A 203 33.48 19.17 -19.35
C GLU A 203 33.94 18.19 -20.43
N LEU A 204 34.87 17.31 -20.06
CA LEU A 204 35.42 16.25 -20.91
C LEU A 204 35.22 14.87 -20.27
N GLU A 205 34.77 13.92 -21.09
CA GLU A 205 34.54 12.53 -20.69
C GLU A 205 35.20 11.58 -21.68
N ARG A 206 35.96 10.61 -21.17
CA ARG A 206 36.67 9.59 -21.98
C ARG A 206 36.18 8.19 -21.62
N VAL A 207 35.04 7.81 -22.17
CA VAL A 207 34.49 6.45 -22.09
C VAL A 207 34.92 5.62 -23.31
N GLN A 208 34.83 4.28 -23.22
CA GLN A 208 35.06 3.40 -24.36
C GLN A 208 34.27 3.86 -25.60
N GLY A 209 34.99 4.15 -26.70
CA GLY A 209 34.38 4.60 -27.96
C GLY A 209 34.10 6.11 -28.05
N TYR A 210 34.65 6.93 -27.15
CA TYR A 210 34.52 8.39 -27.23
C TYR A 210 35.07 8.96 -28.56
N ASP A 211 34.46 10.03 -29.04
CA ASP A 211 34.83 10.69 -30.29
C ASP A 211 35.95 11.72 -30.06
N ARG A 212 37.15 11.36 -30.51
CA ARG A 212 38.36 12.22 -30.40
C ARG A 212 38.24 13.51 -31.21
N MET A 213 37.48 13.53 -32.30
CA MET A 213 37.30 14.72 -33.12
C MET A 213 36.39 15.73 -32.41
N VAL A 214 35.33 15.25 -31.76
CA VAL A 214 34.45 16.07 -30.92
C VAL A 214 35.19 16.57 -29.69
N GLU A 215 35.98 15.73 -29.01
CA GLU A 215 36.83 16.16 -27.88
C GLU A 215 37.78 17.28 -28.32
N LYS A 216 38.53 17.07 -29.40
CA LYS A 216 39.47 18.07 -29.92
C LYS A 216 38.77 19.40 -30.23
N SER A 217 37.62 19.34 -30.92
CA SER A 217 36.86 20.55 -31.28
C SER A 217 36.32 21.27 -30.03
N THR A 218 35.91 20.53 -29.00
CA THR A 218 35.49 21.06 -27.71
C THR A 218 36.66 21.76 -27.00
N VAL A 219 37.84 21.15 -26.97
CA VAL A 219 39.07 21.72 -26.39
C VAL A 219 39.49 22.99 -27.13
N ASP A 220 39.49 22.96 -28.47
CA ASP A 220 39.81 24.12 -29.30
C ASP A 220 38.86 25.30 -28.99
N LEU A 221 37.55 25.04 -28.87
CA LEU A 221 36.57 26.07 -28.48
C LEU A 221 36.81 26.61 -27.06
N ALA A 222 37.14 25.74 -26.11
CA ALA A 222 37.43 26.15 -24.74
C ALA A 222 38.63 27.11 -24.69
N TYR A 223 39.71 26.79 -25.41
CA TYR A 223 40.90 27.65 -25.46
C TYR A 223 40.68 28.95 -26.22
N ILE A 224 39.94 28.94 -27.34
CA ILE A 224 39.59 30.17 -28.08
C ILE A 224 38.86 31.16 -27.17
N HIS A 225 37.98 30.65 -26.31
CA HIS A 225 37.16 31.47 -25.42
C HIS A 225 37.71 31.56 -24.00
N GLU A 226 38.95 31.15 -23.75
CA GLU A 226 39.62 31.23 -22.44
C GLU A 226 38.80 30.59 -21.29
N LEU A 227 38.21 29.44 -21.55
CA LEU A 227 37.41 28.68 -20.57
C LEU A 227 38.20 27.48 -20.01
N PRO A 228 38.10 27.21 -18.69
CA PRO A 228 38.79 26.09 -18.08
C PRO A 228 38.17 24.74 -18.48
N LEU A 229 39.01 23.71 -18.65
CA LEU A 229 38.58 22.33 -18.87
C LEU A 229 38.39 21.57 -17.55
N VAL A 230 37.49 20.60 -17.50
CA VAL A 230 37.33 19.71 -16.35
C VAL A 230 37.06 18.27 -16.79
N ALA A 231 37.72 17.31 -16.16
CA ALA A 231 37.53 15.89 -16.44
C ALA A 231 36.46 15.28 -15.51
N THR A 232 35.52 14.54 -16.09
CA THR A 232 34.52 13.74 -15.36
C THR A 232 34.42 12.34 -15.98
N ASN A 233 33.71 11.42 -15.31
CA ASN A 233 33.47 10.08 -15.83
C ASN A 233 31.98 9.68 -15.85
N GLU A 234 31.09 10.56 -15.40
CA GLU A 234 29.65 10.32 -15.24
C GLU A 234 29.32 8.93 -14.68
N ALA A 235 29.61 8.71 -13.39
CA ALA A 235 29.48 7.39 -12.77
C ALA A 235 28.04 7.05 -12.37
N PHE A 236 27.56 5.84 -12.75
CA PHE A 236 26.22 5.34 -12.41
C PHE A 236 26.21 4.05 -11.58
N PHE A 237 27.30 3.27 -11.61
CA PHE A 237 27.41 1.97 -10.94
C PHE A 237 28.79 1.75 -10.31
N SER A 238 28.91 0.77 -9.40
CA SER A 238 30.09 0.64 -8.54
C SER A 238 31.30 0.04 -9.26
N LYS A 239 31.10 -1.01 -10.05
CA LYS A 239 32.17 -1.75 -10.72
C LYS A 239 31.81 -2.05 -12.16
N ARG A 240 32.83 -2.24 -13.00
CA ARG A 240 32.65 -2.60 -14.41
C ARG A 240 31.73 -3.83 -14.62
N ASP A 241 31.81 -4.83 -13.75
CA ASP A 241 30.99 -6.06 -13.81
C ASP A 241 29.49 -5.84 -13.47
N ASP A 242 29.11 -4.64 -13.02
CA ASP A 242 27.71 -4.30 -12.75
C ASP A 242 27.00 -3.72 -13.98
N TYR A 243 27.72 -3.57 -15.10
CA TYR A 243 27.19 -3.01 -16.34
C TYR A 243 25.93 -3.73 -16.85
N GLU A 244 25.91 -5.06 -16.89
CA GLU A 244 24.74 -5.81 -17.40
C GLU A 244 23.49 -5.60 -16.54
N ALA A 245 23.67 -5.51 -15.21
CA ALA A 245 22.56 -5.25 -14.30
C ALA A 245 22.06 -3.80 -14.45
N HIS A 246 22.96 -2.85 -14.60
CA HIS A 246 22.61 -1.46 -14.88
C HIS A 246 21.92 -1.31 -16.25
N ASP A 247 22.36 -2.05 -17.26
CA ASP A 247 21.73 -2.04 -18.59
C ASP A 247 20.29 -2.59 -18.54
N ALA A 248 20.04 -3.62 -17.74
CA ALA A 248 18.70 -4.07 -17.42
C ALA A 248 17.88 -3.00 -16.68
N LEU A 249 18.48 -2.23 -15.77
CA LEU A 249 17.82 -1.12 -15.07
C LEU A 249 17.33 -0.04 -16.04
N ILE A 250 18.16 0.36 -17.01
CA ILE A 250 17.77 1.34 -18.06
C ILE A 250 16.62 0.79 -18.91
N ALA A 251 16.66 -0.49 -19.29
CA ALA A 251 15.55 -1.11 -20.02
C ALA A 251 14.26 -1.19 -19.18
N ILE A 252 14.37 -1.36 -17.86
CA ILE A 252 13.22 -1.24 -16.95
C ILE A 252 12.65 0.19 -17.00
N ALA A 253 13.51 1.21 -16.95
CA ALA A 253 13.14 2.63 -16.97
C ALA A 253 12.38 3.03 -18.24
N GLU A 254 12.85 2.60 -19.41
CA GLU A 254 12.24 2.92 -20.70
C GLU A 254 11.01 2.06 -21.03
N GLY A 255 10.72 1.04 -20.21
CA GLY A 255 9.72 0.03 -20.54
C GLY A 255 10.09 -0.83 -21.75
N SER A 256 11.38 -0.87 -22.13
CA SER A 256 11.93 -1.64 -23.25
C SER A 256 12.43 -3.02 -22.79
N VAL A 257 13.13 -3.73 -23.68
CA VAL A 257 13.74 -5.06 -23.42
C VAL A 257 15.24 -4.96 -23.68
N VAL A 258 16.06 -5.75 -22.98
CA VAL A 258 17.53 -5.68 -23.13
C VAL A 258 17.97 -5.95 -24.57
N ALA A 259 17.26 -6.84 -25.26
CA ALA A 259 17.50 -7.21 -26.65
C ALA A 259 17.14 -6.13 -27.70
N ALA A 260 16.48 -5.03 -27.32
CA ALA A 260 16.13 -3.96 -28.26
C ALA A 260 17.38 -3.14 -28.64
N ASP A 261 17.64 -2.99 -29.94
CA ASP A 261 18.84 -2.28 -30.45
C ASP A 261 18.73 -0.76 -30.36
N ASN A 262 17.56 -0.18 -30.64
CA ASN A 262 17.31 1.26 -30.60
C ASN A 262 16.85 1.71 -29.20
N ARG A 263 17.76 1.62 -28.21
CA ARG A 263 17.49 2.07 -26.83
C ARG A 263 18.70 2.78 -26.23
N ARG A 264 18.51 3.56 -25.16
CA ARG A 264 19.64 4.17 -24.45
C ARG A 264 20.50 3.07 -23.81
N ARG A 265 21.81 3.14 -24.06
CA ARG A 265 22.82 2.29 -23.43
C ARG A 265 23.96 3.19 -22.96
N LEU A 266 24.46 2.92 -21.75
CA LEU A 266 25.69 3.55 -21.27
C LEU A 266 26.90 2.71 -21.65
N SER A 267 28.10 3.15 -21.28
CA SER A 267 29.32 2.39 -21.46
C SER A 267 29.65 1.56 -20.21
N PRO A 268 30.31 0.39 -20.33
CA PRO A 268 30.89 -0.31 -19.19
C PRO A 268 31.86 0.54 -18.37
N ASP A 269 32.37 1.63 -18.96
CA ASP A 269 33.32 2.56 -18.38
C ASP A 269 32.71 3.59 -17.42
N ASN A 270 31.38 3.67 -17.34
CA ASN A 270 30.61 4.56 -16.45
C ASN A 270 30.48 4.01 -15.01
N PHE A 271 31.44 3.20 -14.57
CA PHE A 271 31.56 2.83 -13.17
C PHE A 271 32.34 3.89 -12.38
N LEU A 272 32.22 3.87 -11.05
CA LEU A 272 32.95 4.77 -10.17
C LEU A 272 34.46 4.42 -10.15
N ARG A 273 35.23 5.07 -11.03
CA ARG A 273 36.68 4.86 -11.20
C ARG A 273 37.48 5.34 -9.99
N SER A 274 38.68 4.79 -9.83
CA SER A 274 39.66 5.32 -8.87
C SER A 274 40.33 6.60 -9.38
N GLN A 275 40.84 7.41 -8.45
CA GLN A 275 41.64 8.60 -8.75
C GLN A 275 42.83 8.27 -9.67
N ALA A 276 43.52 7.16 -9.42
CA ALA A 276 44.68 6.73 -10.20
C ALA A 276 44.31 6.38 -11.65
N GLU A 277 43.13 5.78 -11.88
CA GLU A 277 42.64 5.49 -13.24
C GLU A 277 42.30 6.76 -14.00
N MET A 278 41.67 7.74 -13.34
CA MET A 278 41.33 9.03 -13.95
C MET A 278 42.58 9.85 -14.27
N ALA A 279 43.54 9.93 -13.34
CA ALA A 279 44.81 10.61 -13.57
C ALA A 279 45.61 10.00 -14.73
N ARG A 280 45.54 8.67 -14.92
CA ARG A 280 46.16 8.00 -16.08
C ARG A 280 45.44 8.32 -17.39
N LEU A 281 44.11 8.33 -17.37
CA LEU A 281 43.25 8.55 -18.54
C LEU A 281 43.41 9.95 -19.15
N PHE A 282 43.69 10.96 -18.33
CA PHE A 282 43.89 12.36 -18.73
C PHE A 282 45.34 12.82 -18.55
N SER A 283 46.31 11.91 -18.64
CA SER A 283 47.73 12.24 -18.47
C SER A 283 48.28 13.22 -19.50
N ASP A 284 47.63 13.32 -20.67
CA ASP A 284 47.87 14.29 -21.74
C ASP A 284 47.20 15.66 -21.51
N LEU A 285 46.14 15.72 -20.69
CA LEU A 285 45.42 16.94 -20.31
C LEU A 285 45.36 17.10 -18.78
N PRO A 286 46.51 17.31 -18.13
CA PRO A 286 46.62 17.40 -16.67
C PRO A 286 45.72 18.46 -16.03
N GLU A 287 45.51 19.60 -16.69
CA GLU A 287 44.69 20.70 -16.19
C GLU A 287 43.22 20.31 -15.96
N ALA A 288 42.70 19.37 -16.77
CA ALA A 288 41.33 18.88 -16.61
C ALA A 288 41.14 18.10 -15.30
N ILE A 289 42.20 17.44 -14.81
CA ILE A 289 42.23 16.78 -13.50
C ILE A 289 42.41 17.80 -12.38
N ASP A 290 43.38 18.72 -12.52
CA ASP A 290 43.67 19.72 -11.48
C ASP A 290 42.47 20.63 -11.20
N ASN A 291 41.69 20.98 -12.23
CA ASN A 291 40.47 21.78 -12.09
C ASN A 291 39.37 21.05 -11.30
N THR A 292 39.41 19.72 -11.17
CA THR A 292 38.46 19.01 -10.27
C THR A 292 38.68 19.38 -8.81
N VAL A 293 39.95 19.54 -8.42
CA VAL A 293 40.35 19.97 -7.07
C VAL A 293 40.04 21.45 -6.88
N GLU A 294 40.29 22.27 -7.90
CA GLU A 294 39.98 23.69 -7.89
C GLU A 294 38.49 23.96 -7.63
N ILE A 295 37.60 23.28 -8.37
CA ILE A 295 36.15 23.36 -8.16
C ILE A 295 35.77 22.91 -6.74
N ALA A 296 36.33 21.81 -6.25
CA ALA A 296 36.07 21.34 -4.90
C ALA A 296 36.49 22.36 -3.82
N MET A 297 37.62 23.05 -4.02
CA MET A 297 38.07 24.13 -3.13
C MET A 297 37.15 25.36 -3.17
N ARG A 298 36.51 25.66 -4.31
CA ARG A 298 35.49 26.72 -4.41
C ARG A 298 34.18 26.36 -3.70
N CYS A 299 33.90 25.07 -3.48
CA CYS A 299 32.65 24.61 -2.89
C CYS A 299 32.69 24.62 -1.35
N ALA A 300 32.27 25.73 -0.74
CA ALA A 300 32.39 25.96 0.70
C ALA A 300 31.13 25.62 1.52
N TYR A 301 30.02 25.21 0.88
CA TYR A 301 28.74 24.99 1.56
C TYR A 301 28.14 23.61 1.30
N TYR A 302 27.44 23.10 2.32
CA TYR A 302 26.61 21.90 2.26
C TYR A 302 25.36 22.07 3.15
N PRO A 303 24.25 21.36 2.85
CA PRO A 303 23.03 21.46 3.63
C PRO A 303 23.20 20.89 5.04
N LYS A 304 22.82 21.70 6.04
CA LYS A 304 22.93 21.39 7.47
C LYS A 304 21.56 21.09 8.08
N ASN A 305 21.57 20.36 9.19
CA ASN A 305 20.36 20.17 10.00
C ASN A 305 19.93 21.51 10.59
N ARG A 306 18.63 21.76 10.64
CA ARG A 306 18.04 22.99 11.19
C ARG A 306 17.22 22.68 12.43
N SER A 307 17.13 23.66 13.33
CA SER A 307 16.15 23.61 14.41
C SER A 307 14.73 23.69 13.82
N PRO A 308 13.72 23.10 14.49
CA PRO A 308 12.35 23.14 13.99
C PRO A 308 11.83 24.56 13.77
N ILE A 309 11.24 24.79 12.61
CA ILE A 309 10.65 26.04 12.15
C ILE A 309 9.15 25.92 12.34
N LEU A 310 8.64 26.50 13.41
CA LEU A 310 7.21 26.48 13.71
C LEU A 310 6.48 27.55 12.88
N PRO A 311 5.45 27.18 12.11
CA PRO A 311 4.54 28.16 11.52
C PRO A 311 3.83 28.95 12.62
N ARG A 312 3.51 30.22 12.33
CA ARG A 312 2.83 31.12 13.27
C ARG A 312 1.32 31.02 13.11
N PHE A 313 0.59 30.96 14.21
CA PHE A 313 -0.87 30.89 14.19
C PHE A 313 -1.53 32.28 14.06
N THR A 314 -0.95 33.29 14.71
CA THR A 314 -1.47 34.66 14.66
C THR A 314 -0.75 35.46 13.57
N GLY A 315 -1.51 36.02 12.63
CA GLY A 315 -0.99 36.82 11.49
C GLY A 315 -0.47 38.21 11.89
N ALA A 316 0.07 38.39 13.09
CA ALA A 316 0.62 39.67 13.51
C ALA A 316 1.98 39.92 12.86
N ASP A 317 2.13 41.10 12.24
CA ASP A 317 3.40 41.64 11.77
C ASP A 317 4.45 41.60 12.88
N ALA A 318 5.39 40.68 12.72
CA ALA A 318 6.32 40.28 13.75
C ALA A 318 7.57 41.17 13.76
N ALA A 319 7.51 42.26 14.52
CA ALA A 319 8.74 42.93 14.93
C ALA A 319 9.42 42.22 16.12
N ASP A 320 8.69 41.45 16.92
CA ASP A 320 9.22 40.75 18.09
C ASP A 320 8.71 39.29 18.18
N LYS A 321 9.63 38.32 18.24
CA LYS A 321 9.33 36.88 18.32
C LYS A 321 8.75 36.50 19.69
N ASP A 322 9.25 37.10 20.76
CA ASP A 322 8.87 36.74 22.13
C ASP A 322 7.45 37.23 22.46
N ALA A 323 7.02 38.34 21.87
CA ALA A 323 5.66 38.84 21.99
C ALA A 323 4.63 37.91 21.31
N ALA A 324 4.98 37.35 20.14
CA ALA A 324 4.13 36.41 19.42
C ALA A 324 3.99 35.08 20.17
N GLU A 325 5.09 34.53 20.71
CA GLU A 325 5.06 33.30 21.51
C GLU A 325 4.14 33.44 22.74
N LYS A 326 4.20 34.58 23.44
CA LYS A 326 3.32 34.86 24.60
C LYS A 326 1.86 35.01 24.21
N ALA A 327 1.57 35.62 23.06
CA ALA A 327 0.20 35.75 22.57
C ALA A 327 -0.41 34.38 22.23
N GLU A 328 0.37 33.48 21.59
CA GLU A 328 -0.06 32.11 21.31
C GLU A 328 -0.24 31.28 22.60
N ALA A 329 0.64 31.44 23.59
CA ALA A 329 0.48 30.79 24.90
C ALA A 329 -0.82 31.22 25.59
N ALA A 330 -1.10 32.53 25.62
CA ALA A 330 -2.32 33.07 26.22
C ALA A 330 -3.58 32.58 25.50
N GLU A 331 -3.56 32.53 24.16
CA GLU A 331 -4.69 32.06 23.35
C GLU A 331 -4.93 30.56 23.54
N LEU A 332 -3.87 29.74 23.58
CA LEU A 332 -4.00 28.30 23.88
C LEU A 332 -4.61 28.09 25.27
N ALA A 333 -4.11 28.79 26.28
CA ALA A 333 -4.63 28.68 27.64
C ALA A 333 -6.11 29.08 27.72
N ARG A 334 -6.52 30.14 27.01
CA ARG A 334 -7.93 30.56 26.91
C ARG A 334 -8.79 29.47 26.27
N GLN A 335 -8.42 28.99 25.08
CA GLN A 335 -9.17 27.95 24.38
C GLN A 335 -9.23 26.62 25.15
N ALA A 336 -8.15 26.26 25.85
CA ALA A 336 -8.11 25.03 26.63
C ALA A 336 -9.00 25.11 27.88
N ARG A 337 -9.01 26.24 28.61
CA ARG A 337 -9.89 26.44 29.77
C ARG A 337 -11.37 26.47 29.38
N GLU A 338 -11.72 27.20 28.33
CA GLU A 338 -13.09 27.26 27.80
C GLU A 338 -13.55 25.89 27.27
N GLY A 339 -12.67 25.20 26.54
CA GLY A 339 -12.93 23.88 25.99
C GLY A 339 -13.13 22.81 27.07
N LEU A 340 -12.32 22.83 28.13
CA LEU A 340 -12.50 21.93 29.28
C LEU A 340 -13.85 22.16 29.96
N ALA A 341 -14.23 23.43 30.18
CA ALA A 341 -15.53 23.76 30.75
C ALA A 341 -16.69 23.23 29.89
N ALA A 342 -16.60 23.38 28.56
CA ALA A 342 -17.60 22.84 27.63
C ALA A 342 -17.68 21.30 27.66
N ARG A 343 -16.52 20.60 27.71
CA ARG A 343 -16.47 19.14 27.83
C ARG A 343 -17.10 18.64 29.13
N LEU A 344 -16.75 19.26 30.26
CA LEU A 344 -17.31 18.92 31.57
C LEU A 344 -18.81 19.23 31.65
N ALA A 345 -19.29 20.31 31.03
CA ALA A 345 -20.72 20.60 30.95
C ALA A 345 -21.47 19.56 30.10
N LYS A 346 -20.85 19.05 29.03
CA LYS A 346 -21.46 18.08 28.11
C LYS A 346 -21.44 16.63 28.64
N HIS A 347 -20.36 16.22 29.30
CA HIS A 347 -20.11 14.82 29.68
C HIS A 347 -20.05 14.57 31.19
N GLY A 348 -19.86 15.62 32.00
CA GLY A 348 -19.52 15.48 33.42
C GLY A 348 -18.06 15.06 33.64
N PRO A 349 -17.55 15.13 34.88
CA PRO A 349 -16.26 14.53 35.24
C PRO A 349 -16.38 13.01 35.27
N THR A 350 -15.29 12.32 34.89
CA THR A 350 -15.19 10.86 35.02
C THR A 350 -15.44 10.41 36.47
N PRO A 351 -16.17 9.30 36.71
CA PRO A 351 -16.39 8.75 38.06
C PRO A 351 -15.08 8.58 38.85
N GLY A 352 -15.04 9.14 40.05
CA GLY A 352 -13.85 9.11 40.92
C GLY A 352 -12.91 10.31 40.77
N TYR A 353 -13.15 11.20 39.81
CA TYR A 353 -12.37 12.44 39.63
C TYR A 353 -13.21 13.71 39.90
N THR A 354 -12.59 14.74 40.47
CA THR A 354 -13.21 16.05 40.71
C THR A 354 -12.86 17.05 39.61
N VAL A 355 -13.67 18.11 39.46
CA VAL A 355 -13.40 19.19 38.49
C VAL A 355 -12.05 19.87 38.78
N GLU A 356 -11.67 19.96 40.04
CA GLU A 356 -10.40 20.52 40.52
C GLU A 356 -9.21 19.71 39.99
N GLN A 357 -9.28 18.38 40.01
CA GLN A 357 -8.21 17.52 39.48
C GLN A 357 -8.01 17.72 37.97
N TYR A 358 -9.08 17.93 37.20
CA TYR A 358 -8.97 18.29 35.78
C TYR A 358 -8.28 19.64 35.59
N ARG A 359 -8.63 20.64 36.42
CA ARG A 359 -8.00 21.97 36.36
C ARG A 359 -6.52 21.92 36.72
N GLU A 360 -6.14 21.20 37.76
CA GLU A 360 -4.74 21.03 38.17
C GLU A 360 -3.91 20.39 37.06
N ARG A 361 -4.42 19.29 36.47
CA ARG A 361 -3.76 18.65 35.32
C ARG A 361 -3.66 19.58 34.12
N LEU A 362 -4.70 20.36 33.84
CA LEU A 362 -4.71 21.29 32.70
C LEU A 362 -3.63 22.37 32.86
N GLU A 363 -3.52 23.00 34.02
CA GLU A 363 -2.53 24.06 34.27
C GLU A 363 -1.10 23.50 34.27
N PHE A 364 -0.89 22.28 34.77
CA PHE A 364 0.40 21.59 34.69
C PHE A 364 0.83 21.38 33.23
N GLU A 365 -0.07 20.85 32.38
CA GLU A 365 0.22 20.63 30.96
C GLU A 365 0.47 21.94 30.22
N LEU A 366 -0.36 22.97 30.45
CA LEU A 366 -0.18 24.30 29.84
C LEU A 366 1.18 24.90 30.18
N GLY A 367 1.61 24.81 31.45
CA GLY A 367 2.92 25.31 31.88
C GLY A 367 4.10 24.61 31.19
N ILE A 368 4.00 23.29 30.95
CA ILE A 368 5.04 22.55 30.21
C ILE A 368 5.04 22.94 28.73
N ILE A 369 3.86 23.04 28.11
CA ILE A 369 3.73 23.41 26.69
C ILE A 369 4.30 24.82 26.43
N GLU A 370 4.02 25.77 27.32
CA GLU A 370 4.57 27.12 27.28
C GLU A 370 6.10 27.11 27.42
N LYS A 371 6.64 26.40 28.42
CA LYS A 371 8.09 26.29 28.65
C LYS A 371 8.84 25.69 27.45
N MET A 372 8.19 24.77 26.71
CA MET A 372 8.75 24.11 25.53
C MET A 372 8.47 24.83 24.21
N LYS A 373 7.79 25.99 24.24
CA LYS A 373 7.48 26.83 23.07
C LYS A 373 6.63 26.12 21.99
N PHE A 374 5.71 25.26 22.40
CA PHE A 374 4.76 24.59 21.50
C PHE A 374 3.30 25.11 21.47
N PRO A 375 2.91 26.27 22.06
CA PRO A 375 1.53 26.73 21.96
C PRO A 375 1.00 26.89 20.53
N GLY A 376 1.77 27.51 19.63
CA GLY A 376 1.39 27.68 18.22
C GLY A 376 1.11 26.36 17.51
N TYR A 377 1.90 25.31 17.77
CA TYR A 377 1.68 23.98 17.22
C TYR A 377 0.32 23.40 17.63
N PHE A 378 -0.02 23.47 18.92
CA PHE A 378 -1.33 23.01 19.41
C PHE A 378 -2.48 23.82 18.82
N LEU A 379 -2.33 25.15 18.66
CA LEU A 379 -3.35 26.00 18.06
C LEU A 379 -3.60 25.65 16.59
N ILE A 380 -2.54 25.42 15.81
CA ILE A 380 -2.65 25.00 14.41
C ILE A 380 -3.39 23.68 14.29
N VAL A 381 -3.02 22.69 15.12
CA VAL A 381 -3.66 21.38 15.13
C VAL A 381 -5.13 21.46 15.55
N ALA A 382 -5.42 22.18 16.64
CA ALA A 382 -6.79 22.39 17.10
C ALA A 382 -7.66 23.09 16.05
N ASP A 383 -7.09 24.03 15.30
CA ASP A 383 -7.82 24.84 14.33
C ASP A 383 -8.38 24.02 13.16
N PHE A 384 -7.54 23.26 12.45
CA PHE A 384 -8.05 22.48 11.32
C PHE A 384 -8.93 21.31 11.77
N ILE A 385 -8.75 20.78 12.98
CA ILE A 385 -9.64 19.77 13.56
C ILE A 385 -11.01 20.38 13.89
N LYS A 386 -11.05 21.55 14.54
CA LYS A 386 -12.31 22.27 14.84
C LYS A 386 -13.04 22.62 13.54
N TRP A 387 -12.30 23.10 12.53
CA TRP A 387 -12.85 23.36 11.21
C TRP A 387 -13.44 22.09 10.59
N ALA A 388 -12.70 20.98 10.56
CA ALA A 388 -13.18 19.71 10.01
C ALA A 388 -14.48 19.25 10.69
N LYS A 389 -14.52 19.27 12.03
CA LYS A 389 -15.72 18.94 12.81
C LYS A 389 -16.89 19.87 12.50
N SER A 390 -16.64 21.17 12.32
CA SER A 390 -17.68 22.15 11.95
C SER A 390 -18.28 21.92 10.55
N GLN A 391 -17.50 21.34 9.64
CA GLN A 391 -17.93 20.97 8.28
C GLN A 391 -18.54 19.56 8.23
N GLY A 392 -18.76 18.92 9.38
CA GLY A 392 -19.27 17.55 9.47
C GLY A 392 -18.30 16.52 8.86
N ILE A 393 -16.99 16.76 8.94
CA ILE A 393 -15.96 15.80 8.55
C ILE A 393 -15.60 14.97 9.81
N PRO A 394 -15.82 13.64 9.79
CA PRO A 394 -15.43 12.78 10.90
C PRO A 394 -13.92 12.82 11.13
N VAL A 395 -13.54 13.02 12.39
CA VAL A 395 -12.16 12.96 12.87
C VAL A 395 -12.07 11.83 13.89
N GLY A 396 -10.99 11.05 13.84
CA GLY A 396 -10.75 9.97 14.79
C GLY A 396 -10.56 10.49 16.21
N PRO A 397 -10.76 9.63 17.22
CA PRO A 397 -10.71 10.04 18.63
C PRO A 397 -9.31 10.45 19.12
N GLY A 398 -8.29 10.27 18.30
CA GLY A 398 -6.88 10.56 18.57
C GLY A 398 -6.00 9.37 18.19
N ARG A 399 -4.71 9.60 17.99
CA ARG A 399 -3.76 8.52 17.72
C ARG A 399 -2.41 8.81 18.37
N GLY A 400 -1.72 7.73 18.74
CA GLY A 400 -0.39 7.82 19.32
C GLY A 400 -0.45 8.28 20.78
N SER A 401 0.62 8.93 21.24
CA SER A 401 0.67 9.45 22.60
C SER A 401 -0.14 10.73 22.80
N GLY A 402 -0.57 11.42 21.73
CA GLY A 402 -1.35 12.66 21.82
C GLY A 402 -2.65 12.54 22.61
N ALA A 403 -3.24 11.34 22.66
CA ALA A 403 -4.42 11.04 23.49
C ALA A 403 -4.18 11.14 25.00
N GLY A 404 -2.92 11.19 25.46
CA GLY A 404 -2.56 11.38 26.87
C GLY A 404 -2.60 12.82 27.38
N SER A 405 -2.84 13.81 26.50
CA SER A 405 -2.91 15.23 26.87
C SER A 405 -4.34 15.69 27.14
N LEU A 406 -4.56 16.25 28.33
CA LEU A 406 -5.80 16.93 28.69
C LEU A 406 -5.97 18.24 27.92
N VAL A 407 -4.89 18.95 27.59
CA VAL A 407 -4.93 20.13 26.70
C VAL A 407 -5.43 19.73 25.31
N ALA A 408 -4.97 18.61 24.76
CA ALA A 408 -5.45 18.10 23.46
C ALA A 408 -6.95 17.72 23.51
N TYR A 409 -7.41 17.06 24.58
CA TYR A 409 -8.83 16.74 24.78
C TYR A 409 -9.71 18.00 24.90
N SER A 410 -9.24 18.97 25.68
CA SER A 410 -9.94 20.23 25.95
C SER A 410 -10.05 21.10 24.69
N THR A 411 -9.01 21.12 23.87
CA THR A 411 -8.99 21.86 22.59
C THR A 411 -9.61 21.08 21.43
N THR A 412 -10.24 19.94 21.68
CA THR A 412 -10.92 19.05 20.72
C THR A 412 -10.00 18.33 19.71
N ILE A 413 -8.68 18.42 19.90
CA ILE A 413 -7.69 17.67 19.12
C ILE A 413 -7.93 16.17 19.27
N THR A 414 -8.21 15.73 20.50
CA THR A 414 -8.60 14.35 20.81
C THR A 414 -10.01 14.33 21.38
N ASP A 415 -10.67 13.17 21.28
CA ASP A 415 -12.01 12.94 21.84
C ASP A 415 -12.00 11.91 22.97
N ILE A 416 -10.81 11.57 23.49
CA ILE A 416 -10.62 10.64 24.59
C ILE A 416 -10.27 11.41 25.84
N ASP A 417 -11.01 11.13 26.91
CA ASP A 417 -10.70 11.62 28.24
C ASP A 417 -9.47 10.86 28.78
N PRO A 418 -8.30 11.53 28.93
CA PRO A 418 -7.09 10.87 29.40
C PRO A 418 -7.20 10.39 30.85
N LEU A 419 -8.05 11.01 31.68
CA LEU A 419 -8.22 10.63 33.08
C LEU A 419 -9.07 9.36 33.22
N ARG A 420 -10.03 9.12 32.31
CA ARG A 420 -10.84 7.87 32.29
C ARG A 420 -10.02 6.61 32.07
N PHE A 421 -8.99 6.70 31.23
CA PHE A 421 -8.14 5.56 30.87
C PHE A 421 -6.75 5.60 31.52
N SER A 422 -6.52 6.53 32.46
CA SER A 422 -5.23 6.73 33.13
C SER A 422 -4.07 6.94 32.14
N LEU A 423 -4.27 7.79 31.14
CA LEU A 423 -3.28 8.11 30.11
C LEU A 423 -2.31 9.21 30.59
N LEU A 424 -1.02 9.03 30.28
CA LEU A 424 0.05 9.89 30.79
C LEU A 424 0.45 10.96 29.77
N PHE A 425 0.58 12.20 30.23
CA PHE A 425 1.00 13.34 29.40
C PHE A 425 2.49 13.31 29.09
N GLU A 426 3.31 12.93 30.06
CA GLU A 426 4.78 12.91 29.97
C GLU A 426 5.28 11.92 28.93
N ARG A 427 4.43 10.94 28.59
CA ARG A 427 4.65 10.01 27.51
C ARG A 427 4.48 10.63 26.13
N PHE A 428 3.63 11.66 26.02
CA PHE A 428 3.52 12.49 24.83
C PHE A 428 4.64 13.52 24.80
N LEU A 429 4.78 14.29 25.87
CA LEU A 429 5.66 15.44 25.94
C LEU A 429 6.42 15.41 27.26
N ASN A 430 7.70 15.01 27.17
CA ASN A 430 8.54 14.80 28.34
C ASN A 430 9.20 16.13 28.76
N PRO A 431 8.96 16.63 29.99
CA PRO A 431 9.53 17.90 30.45
C PRO A 431 11.06 17.85 30.59
N ASP A 432 11.64 16.67 30.80
CA ASP A 432 13.09 16.47 30.96
C ASP A 432 13.81 16.32 29.62
N ARG A 433 13.07 16.31 28.49
CA ARG A 433 13.62 16.22 27.14
C ARG A 433 12.81 17.05 26.14
N VAL A 434 13.42 18.12 25.65
CA VAL A 434 12.84 18.92 24.56
C VAL A 434 12.88 18.12 23.26
N SER A 435 11.74 17.56 22.86
CA SER A 435 11.53 17.02 21.52
C SER A 435 10.19 17.47 20.97
N MET A 436 10.13 17.58 19.64
CA MET A 436 8.93 17.97 18.94
C MET A 436 7.79 16.96 19.19
N PRO A 437 6.60 17.42 19.58
CA PRO A 437 5.41 16.59 19.60
C PRO A 437 5.00 16.19 18.18
N ASP A 438 4.40 15.00 18.05
CA ASP A 438 3.87 14.49 16.79
C ASP A 438 2.40 14.09 17.00
N PHE A 439 1.48 14.82 16.38
CA PHE A 439 0.05 14.48 16.34
C PHE A 439 -0.25 13.76 15.03
N ASP A 440 -0.47 12.44 15.14
CA ASP A 440 -1.10 11.67 14.08
C ASP A 440 -2.63 11.86 14.16
N ILE A 441 -3.26 12.29 13.06
CA ILE A 441 -4.70 12.59 13.04
C ILE A 441 -5.38 11.78 11.94
N ASP A 442 -6.41 11.05 12.33
CA ASP A 442 -7.22 10.26 11.42
C ASP A 442 -8.42 11.10 10.95
N PHE A 443 -8.57 11.26 9.65
CA PHE A 443 -9.74 11.83 8.98
C PHE A 443 -10.48 10.74 8.21
N CYS A 444 -11.76 10.96 7.90
CA CYS A 444 -12.43 10.11 6.93
C CYS A 444 -11.72 10.17 5.58
N GLN A 445 -11.60 9.03 4.91
CA GLN A 445 -10.82 8.90 3.68
C GLN A 445 -11.33 9.83 2.56
N ASP A 446 -12.65 9.98 2.44
CA ASP A 446 -13.29 10.64 1.29
C ASP A 446 -13.18 12.18 1.35
N ARG A 447 -13.19 12.77 2.55
CA ARG A 447 -13.24 14.23 2.76
C ARG A 447 -11.94 14.80 3.34
N ARG A 448 -10.90 13.99 3.48
CA ARG A 448 -9.59 14.45 3.96
C ARG A 448 -9.03 15.59 3.12
N GLU A 449 -9.22 15.53 1.80
CA GLU A 449 -8.68 16.52 0.86
C GLU A 449 -9.26 17.92 1.10
N GLU A 450 -10.49 18.02 1.61
CA GLU A 450 -11.11 19.31 2.00
C GLU A 450 -10.33 19.97 3.15
N VAL A 451 -9.87 19.18 4.13
CA VAL A 451 -9.06 19.69 5.25
C VAL A 451 -7.69 20.17 4.76
N ILE A 452 -7.07 19.44 3.83
CA ILE A 452 -5.80 19.84 3.21
C ILE A 452 -5.97 21.19 2.50
N ARG A 453 -7.04 21.34 1.70
CA ARG A 453 -7.35 22.60 1.01
C ARG A 453 -7.61 23.75 1.98
N TYR A 454 -8.28 23.51 3.11
CA TYR A 454 -8.45 24.52 4.16
C TYR A 454 -7.09 24.98 4.72
N VAL A 455 -6.20 24.04 5.04
CA VAL A 455 -4.85 24.37 5.54
C VAL A 455 -4.07 25.16 4.48
N GLN A 456 -4.14 24.79 3.21
CA GLN A 456 -3.52 25.56 2.11
C GLN A 456 -4.10 26.98 1.97
N GLN A 457 -5.41 27.14 2.11
CA GLN A 457 -6.05 28.46 2.03
C GLN A 457 -5.67 29.35 3.22
N LYS A 458 -5.52 28.76 4.42
CA LYS A 458 -5.22 29.50 5.64
C LYS A 458 -3.75 29.90 5.77
N TYR A 459 -2.83 28.98 5.51
CA TYR A 459 -1.39 29.21 5.69
C TYR A 459 -0.68 29.57 4.36
N GLY A 460 -1.34 29.39 3.22
CA GLY A 460 -0.80 29.72 1.90
C GLY A 460 -0.37 28.49 1.10
N ARG A 461 -0.74 28.47 -0.19
CA ARG A 461 -0.51 27.33 -1.09
C ARG A 461 0.98 26.97 -1.22
N ASP A 462 1.86 27.96 -1.22
CA ASP A 462 3.31 27.75 -1.37
C ASP A 462 4.01 27.38 -0.05
N GLN A 463 3.32 27.51 1.09
CA GLN A 463 3.84 27.16 2.42
C GLN A 463 3.42 25.75 2.87
N VAL A 464 2.45 25.14 2.20
CA VAL A 464 1.89 23.85 2.57
C VAL A 464 2.13 22.83 1.45
N GLY A 465 2.81 21.74 1.79
CA GLY A 465 3.20 20.71 0.83
C GLY A 465 3.12 19.31 1.42
N GLN A 466 3.10 18.29 0.57
CA GLN A 466 3.15 16.90 1.00
C GLN A 466 4.60 16.42 1.07
N ILE A 467 4.84 15.33 1.79
CA ILE A 467 6.17 14.71 1.89
C ILE A 467 6.34 13.68 0.77
N ILE A 468 7.50 13.60 0.11
CA ILE A 468 7.77 12.53 -0.86
C ILE A 468 8.06 11.19 -0.17
N THR A 469 7.78 10.13 -0.90
CA THR A 469 8.17 8.75 -0.59
C THR A 469 8.79 8.12 -1.81
N PHE A 470 9.75 7.23 -1.60
CA PHE A 470 10.41 6.51 -2.68
C PHE A 470 10.01 5.05 -2.65
N GLY A 471 9.37 4.58 -3.72
CA GLY A 471 9.09 3.17 -3.90
C GLY A 471 10.38 2.44 -4.25
N THR A 472 10.79 1.46 -3.45
CA THR A 472 11.99 0.65 -3.72
C THR A 472 11.66 -0.59 -4.56
N LEU A 473 12.66 -1.09 -5.28
CA LEU A 473 12.61 -2.39 -5.95
C LEU A 473 12.69 -3.51 -4.90
N GLN A 474 11.53 -3.93 -4.40
CA GLN A 474 11.39 -5.07 -3.49
C GLN A 474 11.62 -6.41 -4.21
N ALA A 475 12.10 -7.43 -3.50
CA ALA A 475 12.44 -8.76 -4.02
C ALA A 475 11.46 -9.32 -5.07
N ARG A 476 10.14 -9.33 -4.79
CA ARG A 476 9.14 -9.83 -5.74
C ARG A 476 8.94 -8.93 -6.96
N ALA A 477 9.01 -7.61 -6.77
CA ALA A 477 8.83 -6.65 -7.85
C ALA A 477 10.03 -6.66 -8.80
N VAL A 478 11.25 -6.67 -8.25
CA VAL A 478 12.47 -6.71 -9.05
C VAL A 478 12.58 -7.99 -9.90
N LEU A 479 12.17 -9.16 -9.36
CA LEU A 479 12.10 -10.39 -10.15
C LEU A 479 11.14 -10.27 -11.33
N ARG A 480 10.00 -9.59 -11.14
CA ARG A 480 9.03 -9.37 -12.22
C ARG A 480 9.53 -8.40 -13.27
N ASP A 481 10.15 -7.30 -12.86
CA ASP A 481 10.67 -6.30 -13.78
C ASP A 481 11.84 -6.83 -14.61
N VAL A 482 12.81 -7.49 -13.96
CA VAL A 482 13.95 -8.10 -14.65
C VAL A 482 13.46 -9.24 -15.56
N GLY A 483 12.55 -10.10 -15.10
CA GLY A 483 11.98 -11.16 -15.92
C GLY A 483 11.26 -10.64 -17.17
N ARG A 484 10.53 -9.51 -17.05
CA ARG A 484 9.91 -8.83 -18.20
C ARG A 484 10.94 -8.33 -19.20
N VAL A 485 12.00 -7.69 -18.73
CA VAL A 485 13.05 -7.11 -19.58
C VAL A 485 13.92 -8.16 -20.25
N LEU A 486 14.10 -9.32 -19.60
CA LEU A 486 14.72 -10.53 -20.17
C LEU A 486 13.76 -11.35 -21.07
N GLN A 487 12.52 -10.88 -21.30
CA GLN A 487 11.49 -11.54 -22.11
C GLN A 487 11.09 -12.95 -21.64
N MET A 488 11.14 -13.20 -20.33
CA MET A 488 10.68 -14.47 -19.77
C MET A 488 9.14 -14.53 -19.71
N PRO A 489 8.52 -15.71 -19.90
CA PRO A 489 7.07 -15.87 -19.79
C PRO A 489 6.53 -15.44 -18.41
N TYR A 490 5.46 -14.62 -18.39
CA TYR A 490 4.89 -14.06 -17.15
C TYR A 490 4.55 -15.14 -16.10
N GLY A 491 3.97 -16.27 -16.52
CA GLY A 491 3.61 -17.36 -15.61
C GLY A 491 4.81 -17.98 -14.89
N GLN A 492 5.96 -18.08 -15.56
CA GLN A 492 7.19 -18.59 -14.96
C GLN A 492 7.76 -17.58 -13.94
N VAL A 493 7.79 -16.30 -14.31
CA VAL A 493 8.29 -15.22 -13.44
C VAL A 493 7.38 -15.04 -12.22
N ASP A 494 6.06 -15.12 -12.38
CA ASP A 494 5.13 -15.06 -11.26
C ASP A 494 5.31 -16.24 -10.30
N LYS A 495 5.54 -17.46 -10.81
CA LYS A 495 5.87 -18.64 -10.02
C LYS A 495 7.14 -18.42 -9.19
N LEU A 496 8.23 -17.91 -9.79
CA LEU A 496 9.48 -17.60 -9.10
C LEU A 496 9.28 -16.51 -8.03
N SER A 497 8.56 -15.42 -8.36
CA SER A 497 8.29 -14.33 -7.42
C SER A 497 7.49 -14.80 -6.19
N LYS A 498 6.56 -15.74 -6.35
CA LYS A 498 5.76 -16.31 -5.26
C LYS A 498 6.57 -17.20 -4.31
N MET A 499 7.74 -17.69 -4.71
CA MET A 499 8.63 -18.46 -3.84
C MET A 499 9.29 -17.58 -2.77
N VAL A 500 9.45 -16.29 -3.01
CA VAL A 500 9.95 -15.33 -2.00
C VAL A 500 8.87 -15.15 -0.91
N PRO A 501 9.17 -15.39 0.37
CA PRO A 501 8.21 -15.18 1.45
C PRO A 501 7.73 -13.73 1.53
N GLN A 502 6.43 -13.53 1.75
CA GLN A 502 5.86 -12.19 1.94
C GLN A 502 5.69 -11.92 3.43
N ASN A 503 6.61 -11.16 4.01
CA ASN A 503 6.49 -10.64 5.37
C ASN A 503 6.43 -9.10 5.31
N PRO A 504 5.24 -8.49 5.45
CA PRO A 504 5.09 -7.04 5.39
C PRO A 504 5.83 -6.29 6.51
N ALA A 505 6.01 -6.91 7.67
CA ALA A 505 6.68 -6.29 8.82
C ALA A 505 8.21 -6.32 8.71
N ASN A 506 8.76 -7.34 8.04
CA ASN A 506 10.18 -7.43 7.73
C ASN A 506 10.37 -8.07 6.36
N PRO A 507 10.45 -7.26 5.28
CA PRO A 507 10.63 -7.77 3.93
C PRO A 507 11.89 -8.63 3.83
N VAL A 508 11.73 -9.87 3.39
CA VAL A 508 12.86 -10.79 3.23
C VAL A 508 13.68 -10.32 2.03
N LYS A 509 14.99 -10.14 2.24
CA LYS A 509 15.92 -9.82 1.15
C LYS A 509 16.01 -10.98 0.17
N LEU A 510 16.22 -10.69 -1.10
CA LEU A 510 16.27 -11.72 -2.13
C LEU A 510 17.41 -12.72 -1.88
N ALA A 511 18.57 -12.26 -1.42
CA ALA A 511 19.69 -13.13 -1.05
C ALA A 511 19.31 -14.15 0.04
N ASP A 512 18.58 -13.71 1.08
CA ASP A 512 18.12 -14.59 2.16
C ASP A 512 17.04 -15.56 1.65
N ALA A 513 16.16 -15.10 0.74
CA ALA A 513 15.14 -15.96 0.15
C ALA A 513 15.75 -17.08 -0.73
N ILE A 514 16.77 -16.75 -1.53
CA ILE A 514 17.50 -17.72 -2.35
C ILE A 514 18.22 -18.74 -1.46
N ALA A 515 18.90 -18.28 -0.40
CA ALA A 515 19.61 -19.17 0.52
C ALA A 515 18.68 -20.13 1.29
N ASN A 516 17.47 -19.68 1.62
CA ASN A 516 16.52 -20.47 2.43
C ASN A 516 15.55 -21.34 1.60
N GLU A 517 15.44 -21.13 0.29
CA GLU A 517 14.51 -21.86 -0.58
C GLU A 517 15.27 -22.64 -1.69
N PRO A 518 15.48 -23.96 -1.50
CA PRO A 518 16.25 -24.80 -2.44
C PRO A 518 15.71 -24.81 -3.88
N ARG A 519 14.41 -24.54 -4.06
CA ARG A 519 13.78 -24.52 -5.39
C ARG A 519 14.35 -23.46 -6.32
N PHE A 520 14.93 -22.38 -5.81
CA PHE A 520 15.61 -21.40 -6.67
C PHE A 520 16.84 -22.02 -7.35
N ALA A 521 17.61 -22.84 -6.64
CA ALA A 521 18.75 -23.55 -7.21
C ALA A 521 18.29 -24.58 -8.25
N GLU A 522 17.22 -25.35 -7.95
CA GLU A 522 16.66 -26.32 -8.90
C GLU A 522 16.17 -25.69 -10.21
N GLU A 523 15.52 -24.52 -10.15
CA GLU A 523 15.03 -23.82 -11.34
C GLU A 523 16.19 -23.13 -12.11
N ALA A 524 17.23 -22.66 -11.40
CA ALA A 524 18.44 -22.10 -12.01
C ALA A 524 19.29 -23.16 -12.72
N GLU A 525 19.37 -24.39 -12.19
CA GLU A 525 20.04 -25.52 -12.85
C GLU A 525 19.30 -25.98 -14.11
N LYS A 526 17.96 -25.92 -14.11
CA LYS A 526 17.14 -26.31 -15.27
C LYS A 526 17.26 -25.31 -16.42
N GLU A 527 17.24 -24.02 -16.11
CA GLU A 527 17.22 -22.96 -17.11
C GLU A 527 18.24 -21.86 -16.76
N PRO A 528 19.34 -21.73 -17.51
CA PRO A 528 20.40 -20.74 -17.23
C PRO A 528 19.93 -19.29 -17.16
N ILE A 529 18.86 -18.94 -17.88
CA ILE A 529 18.27 -17.59 -17.85
C ILE A 529 17.72 -17.22 -16.46
N VAL A 530 17.31 -18.21 -15.66
CA VAL A 530 16.88 -18.00 -14.28
C VAL A 530 18.05 -17.56 -13.41
N GLN A 531 19.26 -18.08 -13.64
CA GLN A 531 20.46 -17.62 -12.93
C GLN A 531 20.75 -16.14 -13.25
N THR A 532 20.71 -15.75 -14.53
CA THR A 532 20.88 -14.35 -14.96
C THR A 532 19.83 -13.43 -14.33
N LEU A 533 18.57 -13.89 -14.25
CA LEU A 533 17.48 -13.20 -13.56
C LEU A 533 17.81 -12.97 -12.09
N LEU A 534 18.22 -14.01 -11.36
CA LEU A 534 18.51 -13.93 -9.92
C LEU A 534 19.72 -13.03 -9.62
N ASP A 535 20.80 -13.14 -10.41
CA ASP A 535 22.00 -12.32 -10.21
C ASP A 535 21.74 -10.83 -10.49
N THR A 536 21.02 -10.55 -11.58
CA THR A 536 20.61 -9.18 -11.92
C THR A 536 19.65 -8.62 -10.87
N ALA A 537 18.64 -9.40 -10.46
CA ALA A 537 17.65 -8.96 -9.47
C ALA A 537 18.28 -8.67 -8.09
N GLN A 538 19.28 -9.44 -7.67
CA GLN A 538 20.00 -9.19 -6.41
C GLN A 538 20.79 -7.87 -6.43
N LYS A 539 21.39 -7.51 -7.58
CA LYS A 539 22.12 -6.24 -7.73
C LYS A 539 21.19 -5.03 -7.77
N LEU A 540 19.96 -5.18 -8.28
CA LEU A 540 18.98 -4.10 -8.40
C LEU A 540 18.05 -3.97 -7.18
N GLU A 541 18.00 -4.97 -6.30
CA GLU A 541 17.19 -4.93 -5.08
C GLU A 541 17.54 -3.72 -4.22
N GLY A 542 16.52 -3.00 -3.75
CA GLY A 542 16.67 -1.85 -2.87
C GLY A 542 16.98 -0.51 -3.55
N LEU A 543 17.17 -0.49 -4.88
CA LEU A 543 17.21 0.76 -5.66
C LEU A 543 15.82 1.42 -5.70
N TYR A 544 15.78 2.73 -5.96
CA TYR A 544 14.54 3.49 -6.05
C TYR A 544 13.92 3.41 -7.45
N ARG A 545 12.62 3.10 -7.51
CA ARG A 545 11.85 2.94 -8.74
C ARG A 545 11.12 4.20 -9.18
N HIS A 546 10.43 4.84 -8.25
CA HIS A 546 9.62 6.02 -8.55
C HIS A 546 9.44 6.87 -7.29
N ALA A 547 9.27 8.17 -7.52
CA ALA A 547 8.78 9.11 -6.53
C ALA A 547 7.25 8.97 -6.42
N SER A 548 6.76 8.85 -5.19
CA SER A 548 5.34 8.86 -4.84
C SER A 548 5.11 9.87 -3.72
N THR A 549 3.88 10.33 -3.57
CA THR A 549 3.52 11.21 -2.47
C THR A 549 3.21 10.40 -1.20
N HIS A 550 3.71 10.81 -0.04
CA HIS A 550 3.39 10.18 1.25
C HIS A 550 1.88 10.23 1.46
N ALA A 551 1.29 9.08 1.81
CA ALA A 551 -0.15 8.99 1.91
C ALA A 551 -0.74 9.99 2.92
N ALA A 552 -0.01 10.37 3.96
CA ALA A 552 -0.51 11.20 5.07
C ALA A 552 0.30 12.47 5.37
N GLY A 553 1.54 12.57 4.90
CA GLY A 553 2.52 13.47 5.48
C GLY A 553 2.42 14.85 4.85
N ILE A 554 2.12 15.86 5.66
CA ILE A 554 2.00 17.25 5.26
C ILE A 554 3.01 18.07 6.06
N VAL A 555 3.61 19.06 5.42
CA VAL A 555 4.47 20.06 6.07
C VAL A 555 3.86 21.44 5.91
N ILE A 556 4.05 22.27 6.93
CA ILE A 556 3.62 23.66 6.95
C ILE A 556 4.83 24.51 7.31
N GLY A 557 5.28 25.35 6.38
CA GLY A 557 6.39 26.29 6.57
C GLY A 557 5.95 27.64 7.13
N ASP A 558 6.90 28.43 7.62
CA ASP A 558 6.69 29.85 8.00
C ASP A 558 6.79 30.82 6.80
N ARG A 559 7.27 30.31 5.68
CA ARG A 559 7.53 30.98 4.39
C ARG A 559 7.40 29.96 3.26
N PRO A 560 7.46 30.35 1.97
CA PRO A 560 7.38 29.40 0.86
C PRO A 560 8.36 28.23 1.00
N LEU A 561 7.89 27.00 0.81
CA LEU A 561 8.67 25.78 1.03
C LEU A 561 9.89 25.69 0.10
N SER A 562 9.79 26.26 -1.11
CA SER A 562 10.87 26.34 -2.09
C SER A 562 12.07 27.20 -1.64
N GLU A 563 11.95 27.96 -0.55
CA GLU A 563 13.09 28.63 0.10
C GLU A 563 13.78 27.76 1.14
N LEU A 564 13.13 26.69 1.59
CA LEU A 564 13.60 25.84 2.68
C LEU A 564 14.09 24.48 2.18
N VAL A 565 13.33 23.85 1.29
CA VAL A 565 13.59 22.51 0.76
C VAL A 565 13.26 22.45 -0.74
N PRO A 566 13.93 21.58 -1.51
CA PRO A 566 13.60 21.39 -2.92
C PRO A 566 12.19 20.80 -3.08
N MET A 567 11.45 21.27 -4.09
CA MET A 567 10.06 20.88 -4.35
C MET A 567 9.93 20.00 -5.60
N TYR A 568 8.92 19.14 -5.59
CA TYR A 568 8.52 18.19 -6.62
C TYR A 568 7.03 18.36 -6.89
N ARG A 569 6.59 17.93 -8.06
CA ARG A 569 5.17 17.87 -8.44
C ARG A 569 4.85 16.47 -8.93
N ASP A 570 3.93 15.81 -8.24
CA ASP A 570 3.38 14.54 -8.73
C ASP A 570 2.51 14.82 -9.96
N PRO A 571 2.70 14.16 -11.11
CA PRO A 571 1.87 14.36 -12.30
C PRO A 571 0.37 14.14 -12.07
N ARG A 572 0.00 13.40 -11.01
CA ARG A 572 -1.39 13.08 -10.63
C ARG A 572 -1.98 14.07 -9.62
N SER A 573 -1.17 14.96 -9.04
CA SER A 573 -1.60 15.90 -8.00
C SER A 573 -1.21 17.34 -8.36
N ASP A 574 -2.02 18.30 -7.95
CA ASP A 574 -1.72 19.73 -8.10
C ASP A 574 -1.01 20.31 -6.85
N MET A 575 -0.82 19.50 -5.82
CA MET A 575 -0.18 19.88 -4.56
C MET A 575 1.35 19.74 -4.65
N PRO A 576 2.12 20.74 -4.17
CA PRO A 576 3.57 20.63 -4.13
C PRO A 576 4.01 19.56 -3.11
N VAL A 577 5.08 18.84 -3.45
CA VAL A 577 5.65 17.76 -2.64
C VAL A 577 7.11 18.08 -2.33
N THR A 578 7.58 17.85 -1.11
CA THR A 578 9.00 18.06 -0.75
C THR A 578 9.86 16.97 -1.36
N GLN A 579 11.02 17.28 -1.94
CA GLN A 579 11.96 16.30 -2.45
C GLN A 579 12.69 15.50 -1.37
N PHE A 580 12.70 15.99 -0.13
CA PHE A 580 13.21 15.23 1.00
C PHE A 580 12.13 14.31 1.58
N ASN A 581 12.52 13.07 1.84
CA ASN A 581 11.65 12.10 2.51
C ASN A 581 11.39 12.50 3.97
N MET A 582 10.48 11.76 4.63
CA MET A 582 10.05 12.01 6.02
C MET A 582 11.20 12.21 7.02
N LYS A 583 12.28 11.46 6.90
CA LYS A 583 13.41 11.56 7.85
C LYS A 583 14.20 12.85 7.66
N TYR A 584 14.41 13.25 6.41
CA TYR A 584 15.26 14.38 6.08
C TYR A 584 14.50 15.70 6.06
N VAL A 585 13.18 15.69 5.85
CA VAL A 585 12.35 16.89 5.94
C VAL A 585 12.28 17.44 7.38
N GLU A 586 12.21 16.56 8.38
CA GLU A 586 12.30 16.94 9.80
C GLU A 586 13.68 17.49 10.15
N GLN A 587 14.75 16.86 9.65
CA GLN A 587 16.13 17.35 9.83
C GLN A 587 16.39 18.68 9.13
N ALA A 588 15.66 18.97 8.05
CA ALA A 588 15.65 20.27 7.39
C ALA A 588 14.87 21.34 8.18
N GLY A 589 14.29 20.98 9.33
CA GLY A 589 13.61 21.90 10.25
C GLY A 589 12.12 22.08 9.97
N LEU A 590 11.53 21.36 9.02
CA LEU A 590 10.09 21.44 8.78
C LEU A 590 9.32 20.55 9.75
N VAL A 591 8.16 21.05 10.17
CA VAL A 591 7.25 20.33 11.05
C VAL A 591 6.29 19.51 10.21
N LYS A 592 6.22 18.23 10.53
CA LYS A 592 5.33 17.26 9.90
C LYS A 592 4.00 17.21 10.65
N PHE A 593 2.94 17.04 9.88
CA PHE A 593 1.60 16.68 10.35
C PHE A 593 1.11 15.49 9.55
N ASP A 594 0.57 14.47 10.23
CA ASP A 594 0.07 13.26 9.57
C ASP A 594 -1.46 13.30 9.46
N PHE A 595 -1.94 13.47 8.24
CA PHE A 595 -3.34 13.48 7.85
C PHE A 595 -3.68 12.11 7.27
N LEU A 596 -4.08 11.16 8.11
CA LEU A 596 -4.41 9.82 7.65
C LEU A 596 -5.85 9.74 7.17
N GLY A 597 -6.08 9.02 6.07
CA GLY A 597 -7.41 8.61 5.65
C GLY A 597 -7.76 7.27 6.29
N LEU A 598 -8.60 7.27 7.33
CA LEU A 598 -9.07 6.06 7.98
C LEU A 598 -10.44 5.67 7.43
N LYS A 599 -10.46 4.62 6.62
CA LYS A 599 -11.67 4.06 6.03
C LYS A 599 -12.77 3.77 7.06
N THR A 600 -12.41 3.28 8.25
CA THR A 600 -13.36 2.96 9.32
C THR A 600 -14.20 4.15 9.74
N LEU A 601 -13.64 5.36 9.76
CA LEU A 601 -14.41 6.58 10.07
C LEU A 601 -15.44 6.87 8.98
N THR A 602 -15.10 6.61 7.72
CA THR A 602 -16.06 6.70 6.61
C THR A 602 -17.16 5.65 6.72
N VAL A 603 -16.84 4.43 7.16
CA VAL A 603 -17.85 3.37 7.41
C VAL A 603 -18.81 3.80 8.51
N LEU A 604 -18.30 4.28 9.65
CA LEU A 604 -19.13 4.76 10.77
C LEU A 604 -20.06 5.90 10.33
N GLU A 605 -19.53 6.91 9.64
CA GLU A 605 -20.32 8.03 9.14
C GLU A 605 -21.37 7.60 8.11
N THR A 606 -21.02 6.68 7.20
CA THR A 606 -21.95 6.15 6.20
C THR A 606 -23.07 5.36 6.88
N ALA A 607 -22.74 4.53 7.88
CA ALA A 607 -23.71 3.79 8.66
C ALA A 607 -24.65 4.75 9.41
N VAL A 608 -24.14 5.79 10.08
CA VAL A 608 -24.95 6.81 10.74
C VAL A 608 -25.88 7.53 9.75
N LYS A 609 -25.40 7.88 8.55
CA LYS A 609 -26.24 8.47 7.49
C LYS A 609 -27.36 7.55 7.04
N LEU A 610 -27.11 6.26 6.92
CA LEU A 610 -28.12 5.26 6.56
C LEU A 610 -29.13 5.08 7.71
N ILE A 611 -28.66 5.00 8.96
CA ILE A 611 -29.52 4.88 10.15
C ILE A 611 -30.43 6.11 10.30
N ARG A 612 -29.92 7.32 10.01
CA ARG A 612 -30.70 8.56 10.03
C ARG A 612 -31.89 8.54 9.08
N ARG A 613 -31.84 7.78 7.97
CA ARG A 613 -32.99 7.61 7.06
C ARG A 613 -34.18 6.89 7.73
N ARG A 614 -33.95 6.16 8.82
CA ARG A 614 -35.01 5.55 9.66
C ARG A 614 -35.56 6.52 10.72
N GLY A 615 -35.05 7.75 10.79
CA GLY A 615 -35.40 8.73 11.81
C GLY A 615 -34.64 8.57 13.14
N VAL A 616 -33.58 7.77 13.18
CA VAL A 616 -32.74 7.57 14.37
C VAL A 616 -31.45 8.37 14.22
N ASP A 617 -31.14 9.25 15.16
CA ASP A 617 -29.89 10.02 15.16
C ASP A 617 -28.93 9.49 16.23
N ILE A 618 -27.73 9.08 15.83
CA ILE A 618 -26.70 8.51 16.70
C ILE A 618 -25.53 9.47 16.79
N ASP A 619 -25.18 9.89 18.01
CA ASP A 619 -23.92 10.57 18.30
C ASP A 619 -22.88 9.53 18.74
N LEU A 620 -21.91 9.25 17.86
CA LEU A 620 -20.84 8.26 18.11
C LEU A 620 -20.03 8.58 19.38
N ALA A 621 -19.93 9.85 19.79
CA ALA A 621 -19.19 10.26 20.98
C ALA A 621 -19.96 10.01 22.28
N ARG A 622 -21.25 9.63 22.20
CA ARG A 622 -22.14 9.37 23.34
C ARG A 622 -22.53 7.90 23.49
N ILE A 623 -21.97 7.01 22.67
CA ILE A 623 -22.24 5.59 22.79
C ILE A 623 -21.77 5.12 24.19
N PRO A 624 -22.64 4.48 24.99
CA PRO A 624 -22.28 3.96 26.31
C PRO A 624 -21.26 2.84 26.16
N LEU A 625 -20.21 2.83 26.98
CA LEU A 625 -19.11 1.86 26.88
C LEU A 625 -19.37 0.54 27.63
N ASP A 626 -20.56 0.39 28.22
CA ASP A 626 -21.00 -0.75 29.04
C ASP A 626 -22.20 -1.52 28.41
N ASP A 627 -22.46 -1.33 27.11
CA ASP A 627 -23.56 -2.00 26.40
C ASP A 627 -23.38 -3.52 26.33
N LYS A 628 -24.30 -4.26 26.96
CA LYS A 628 -24.24 -5.73 27.10
C LYS A 628 -24.37 -6.46 25.77
N ASP A 629 -25.21 -5.98 24.87
CA ASP A 629 -25.46 -6.65 23.59
C ASP A 629 -24.22 -6.62 22.70
N THR A 630 -23.50 -5.48 22.71
CA THR A 630 -22.20 -5.33 22.05
C THR A 630 -21.17 -6.34 22.57
N TYR A 631 -20.98 -6.43 23.90
CA TYR A 631 -20.03 -7.38 24.48
C TYR A 631 -20.43 -8.84 24.30
N SER A 632 -21.73 -9.14 24.34
CA SER A 632 -22.27 -10.47 24.05
C SER A 632 -21.95 -10.89 22.61
N MET A 633 -22.13 -9.99 21.64
CA MET A 633 -21.77 -10.20 20.24
C MET A 633 -20.26 -10.45 20.07
N LEU A 634 -19.42 -9.61 20.71
CA LEU A 634 -17.96 -9.77 20.70
C LEU A 634 -17.53 -11.11 21.31
N SER A 635 -18.14 -11.52 22.42
CA SER A 635 -17.86 -12.79 23.09
C SER A 635 -18.26 -14.02 22.27
N ARG A 636 -19.27 -13.90 21.39
CA ARG A 636 -19.60 -14.94 20.38
C ARG A 636 -18.65 -14.94 19.17
N GLY A 637 -17.74 -13.95 19.09
CA GLY A 637 -16.82 -13.78 17.98
C GLY A 637 -17.51 -13.33 16.69
N GLU A 638 -18.63 -12.61 16.75
CA GLU A 638 -19.36 -12.15 15.57
C GLU A 638 -18.78 -10.84 15.00
N VAL A 639 -17.49 -10.87 14.66
CA VAL A 639 -16.68 -9.65 14.44
C VAL A 639 -16.36 -9.30 12.99
N VAL A 640 -17.07 -9.89 12.02
CA VAL A 640 -16.96 -9.49 10.61
C VAL A 640 -17.25 -7.99 10.46
N GLY A 641 -16.33 -7.23 9.90
CA GLY A 641 -16.41 -5.76 9.76
C GLY A 641 -16.05 -4.94 11.00
N VAL A 642 -15.77 -5.57 12.14
CA VAL A 642 -15.43 -4.85 13.38
C VAL A 642 -13.94 -4.51 13.37
N PHE A 643 -13.63 -3.21 13.43
CA PHE A 643 -12.27 -2.71 13.26
C PHE A 643 -11.25 -3.35 14.21
N GLN A 644 -10.03 -3.63 13.71
CA GLN A 644 -8.90 -4.30 14.39
C GLN A 644 -9.11 -5.77 14.80
N VAL A 645 -10.35 -6.25 14.94
CA VAL A 645 -10.65 -7.59 15.49
C VAL A 645 -11.18 -8.62 14.50
N GLU A 646 -11.14 -8.33 13.19
CA GLU A 646 -11.67 -9.23 12.14
C GLU A 646 -10.87 -10.51 11.92
N SER A 647 -9.55 -10.49 12.13
CA SER A 647 -8.68 -11.61 11.75
C SER A 647 -9.06 -12.90 12.50
N ALA A 648 -8.94 -14.05 11.84
CA ALA A 648 -9.38 -15.34 12.41
C ALA A 648 -8.75 -15.63 13.78
N GLY A 649 -7.46 -15.32 13.96
CA GLY A 649 -6.80 -15.55 15.23
C GLY A 649 -7.14 -14.49 16.30
N MET A 650 -7.43 -13.24 15.92
CA MET A 650 -7.92 -12.23 16.86
C MET A 650 -9.34 -12.54 17.32
N ARG A 651 -10.22 -12.92 16.39
CA ARG A 651 -11.57 -13.42 16.67
C ARG A 651 -11.54 -14.57 17.68
N LYS A 652 -10.60 -15.49 17.51
CA LYS A 652 -10.39 -16.62 18.41
C LYS A 652 -9.90 -16.18 19.80
N ALA A 653 -8.95 -15.24 19.86
CA ALA A 653 -8.51 -14.66 21.12
C ALA A 653 -9.66 -13.93 21.85
N LEU A 654 -10.52 -13.23 21.11
CA LEU A 654 -11.70 -12.54 21.64
C LEU A 654 -12.73 -13.52 22.24
N ILE A 655 -13.02 -14.63 21.55
CA ILE A 655 -13.91 -15.69 22.07
C ILE A 655 -13.35 -16.29 23.37
N GLY A 656 -12.03 -16.52 23.40
CA GLY A 656 -11.34 -17.02 24.59
C GLY A 656 -11.35 -16.01 25.75
N MET A 657 -11.20 -14.71 25.45
CA MET A 657 -11.16 -13.65 26.46
C MET A 657 -12.54 -13.34 27.04
N ARG A 658 -13.62 -13.45 26.25
CA ARG A 658 -15.00 -13.06 26.61
C ARG A 658 -15.04 -11.63 27.16
N PRO A 659 -14.78 -10.61 26.31
CA PRO A 659 -14.73 -9.22 26.75
C PRO A 659 -16.07 -8.79 27.36
N ASP A 660 -16.01 -8.08 28.49
CA ASP A 660 -17.17 -7.51 29.20
C ASP A 660 -16.96 -6.02 29.55
N CYS A 661 -15.78 -5.47 29.26
CA CYS A 661 -15.45 -4.05 29.39
C CYS A 661 -14.55 -3.58 28.24
N ILE A 662 -14.39 -2.25 28.09
CA ILE A 662 -13.60 -1.69 27.00
C ILE A 662 -12.10 -1.95 27.23
N GLU A 663 -11.67 -1.99 28.49
CA GLU A 663 -10.30 -2.28 28.89
C GLU A 663 -9.79 -3.62 28.33
N ASP A 664 -10.67 -4.61 28.16
CA ASP A 664 -10.32 -5.87 27.51
C ASP A 664 -10.01 -5.71 26.02
N ILE A 665 -10.76 -4.86 25.31
CA ILE A 665 -10.50 -4.57 23.89
C ILE A 665 -9.15 -3.85 23.75
N ILE A 666 -8.87 -2.91 24.66
CA ILE A 666 -7.57 -2.21 24.73
C ILE A 666 -6.43 -3.21 24.96
N ALA A 667 -6.60 -4.13 25.91
CA ALA A 667 -5.60 -5.14 26.23
C ALA A 667 -5.40 -6.12 25.08
N LEU A 668 -6.47 -6.57 24.43
CA LEU A 668 -6.39 -7.51 23.32
C LEU A 668 -5.62 -6.94 22.12
N VAL A 669 -5.88 -5.69 21.74
CA VAL A 669 -5.17 -4.99 20.65
C VAL A 669 -3.67 -4.83 20.97
N ALA A 670 -3.33 -4.68 22.26
CA ALA A 670 -1.95 -4.63 22.71
C ALA A 670 -1.27 -6.02 22.72
N LEU A 671 -1.96 -7.05 23.21
CA LEU A 671 -1.43 -8.40 23.43
C LEU A 671 -1.33 -9.25 22.16
N TYR A 672 -2.19 -9.05 21.18
CA TYR A 672 -2.26 -9.90 19.99
C TYR A 672 -1.16 -9.58 18.97
N ARG A 673 0.10 -9.83 19.35
CA ARG A 673 1.31 -9.60 18.57
C ARG A 673 2.32 -10.72 18.82
N PRO A 674 3.24 -11.02 17.89
CA PRO A 674 4.31 -11.98 18.12
C PRO A 674 5.13 -11.61 19.36
N GLY A 675 5.20 -12.50 20.35
CA GLY A 675 5.76 -12.23 21.69
C GLY A 675 4.67 -12.20 22.76
N PRO A 676 3.95 -11.07 22.97
CA PRO A 676 2.97 -10.93 24.05
C PRO A 676 1.73 -11.82 23.89
N MET A 677 1.49 -12.39 22.70
CA MET A 677 0.39 -13.33 22.46
C MET A 677 0.46 -14.56 23.39
N GLU A 678 1.65 -14.94 23.86
CA GLU A 678 1.83 -16.02 24.85
C GLU A 678 1.17 -15.73 26.21
N ASN A 679 0.90 -14.45 26.52
CA ASN A 679 0.26 -14.05 27.77
C ASN A 679 -1.28 -14.04 27.69
N ILE A 680 -1.88 -14.18 26.50
CA ILE A 680 -3.34 -14.18 26.34
C ILE A 680 -4.00 -15.34 27.12
N PRO A 681 -3.49 -16.58 27.09
CA PRO A 681 -4.05 -17.66 27.90
C PRO A 681 -4.03 -17.35 29.40
N THR A 682 -2.93 -16.81 29.92
CA THR A 682 -2.81 -16.41 31.33
C THR A 682 -3.77 -15.27 31.69
N TYR A 683 -3.91 -14.28 30.80
CA TYR A 683 -4.89 -13.20 30.96
C TYR A 683 -6.31 -13.77 31.07
N ASN A 684 -6.68 -14.69 30.18
CA ASN A 684 -8.00 -15.31 30.15
C ASN A 684 -8.27 -16.16 31.39
N ALA A 685 -7.32 -17.02 31.79
CA ALA A 685 -7.45 -17.88 32.97
C ALA A 685 -7.67 -17.06 34.26
N ARG A 686 -6.91 -15.97 34.42
CA ARG A 686 -7.07 -15.06 35.57
C ARG A 686 -8.39 -14.30 35.54
N LYS A 687 -8.79 -13.82 34.36
CA LYS A 687 -10.07 -13.15 34.18
C LYS A 687 -11.25 -14.08 34.53
N HIS A 688 -11.17 -15.35 34.14
CA HIS A 688 -12.23 -16.34 34.37
C HIS A 688 -12.20 -16.93 35.78
N GLY A 689 -11.22 -16.56 36.61
CA GLY A 689 -11.06 -17.09 37.97
C GLY A 689 -10.50 -18.51 38.04
N GLU A 690 -9.90 -18.99 36.95
CA GLU A 690 -9.26 -20.31 36.85
C GLU A 690 -7.83 -20.30 37.43
N GLU A 691 -7.17 -19.14 37.42
CA GLU A 691 -5.85 -18.89 38.01
C GLU A 691 -5.92 -17.68 38.96
N GLU A 692 -5.34 -17.78 40.17
CA GLU A 692 -5.25 -16.63 41.07
C GLU A 692 -4.26 -15.58 40.54
N MET A 693 -4.63 -14.30 40.67
CA MET A 693 -3.73 -13.20 40.32
C MET A 693 -2.60 -13.10 41.35
N ALA A 694 -1.39 -13.53 40.97
CA ALA A 694 -0.21 -13.40 41.81
C ALA A 694 0.11 -11.92 42.08
N SER A 695 0.16 -11.53 43.35
CA SER A 695 0.63 -10.21 43.79
C SER A 695 2.11 -10.05 43.44
N ILE A 696 2.45 -9.00 42.70
CA ILE A 696 3.85 -8.67 42.38
C ILE A 696 4.44 -7.89 43.57
N HIS A 697 3.72 -6.85 44.00
CA HIS A 697 3.99 -6.11 45.23
C HIS A 697 2.73 -5.29 45.59
N PRO A 698 2.31 -5.22 46.86
CA PRO A 698 1.08 -4.53 47.30
C PRO A 698 0.93 -3.06 46.89
N LYS A 699 2.02 -2.41 46.48
CA LYS A 699 2.02 -1.01 46.03
C LYS A 699 1.56 -0.90 44.59
N ILE A 700 1.94 -1.84 43.73
CA ILE A 700 1.71 -1.77 42.28
C ILE A 700 0.59 -2.69 41.78
N ASP A 701 0.05 -3.57 42.63
CA ASP A 701 -1.00 -4.52 42.22
C ASP A 701 -2.23 -3.81 41.64
N HIS A 702 -2.53 -2.58 42.10
CA HIS A 702 -3.63 -1.78 41.57
C HIS A 702 -3.38 -1.28 40.13
N LEU A 703 -2.13 -1.10 39.71
CA LEU A 703 -1.74 -0.65 38.36
C LEU A 703 -1.91 -1.76 37.31
N VAL A 704 -1.73 -3.01 37.71
CA VAL A 704 -1.85 -4.20 36.85
C VAL A 704 -3.21 -4.90 36.99
N LYS A 705 -4.07 -4.42 37.89
CA LYS A 705 -5.41 -4.99 38.12
C LYS A 705 -6.27 -4.95 36.86
N GLU A 706 -6.24 -3.83 36.13
CA GLU A 706 -6.96 -3.68 34.85
C GLU A 706 -6.50 -4.67 33.78
N THR A 707 -5.28 -5.20 33.90
CA THR A 707 -4.67 -6.14 32.94
C THR A 707 -4.49 -7.54 33.55
N GLN A 708 -5.29 -7.89 34.56
CA GLN A 708 -5.29 -9.22 35.19
C GLN A 708 -3.90 -9.65 35.72
N GLY A 709 -3.12 -8.70 36.24
CA GLY A 709 -1.78 -8.95 36.78
C GLY A 709 -0.70 -9.16 35.71
N VAL A 710 -0.98 -8.87 34.44
CA VAL A 710 0.00 -8.91 33.34
C VAL A 710 0.45 -7.49 33.02
N ILE A 711 1.75 -7.25 32.87
CA ILE A 711 2.29 -5.94 32.47
C ILE A 711 2.16 -5.84 30.94
N VAL A 712 1.27 -4.98 30.46
CA VAL A 712 0.95 -4.85 29.02
C VAL A 712 1.38 -3.50 28.47
N TYR A 713 1.20 -2.43 29.25
CA TYR A 713 1.36 -1.07 28.75
C TYR A 713 2.68 -0.44 29.14
N GLN A 714 3.19 0.45 28.28
CA GLN A 714 4.37 1.28 28.56
C GLN A 714 4.08 2.26 29.71
N GLU A 715 2.85 2.78 29.77
CA GLU A 715 2.37 3.64 30.84
C GLU A 715 2.39 2.94 32.21
N GLN A 716 2.06 1.64 32.26
CA GLN A 716 2.19 0.84 33.49
C GLN A 716 3.65 0.74 33.96
N VAL A 717 4.59 0.51 33.03
CA VAL A 717 6.04 0.49 33.35
C VAL A 717 6.48 1.83 33.96
N MET A 718 5.98 2.94 33.41
CA MET A 718 6.31 4.28 33.91
C MET A 718 5.74 4.51 35.32
N GLN A 719 4.48 4.15 35.56
CA GLN A 719 3.83 4.28 36.87
C GLN A 719 4.48 3.38 37.93
N ILE A 720 4.85 2.15 37.57
CA ILE A 720 5.56 1.23 38.47
C ILE A 720 6.90 1.84 38.92
N ALA A 721 7.67 2.45 38.01
CA ALA A 721 8.92 3.12 38.34
C ALA A 721 8.72 4.37 39.23
N GLN A 722 7.65 5.14 38.97
CA GLN A 722 7.29 6.30 39.78
C GLN A 722 6.94 5.91 41.23
N GLU A 723 6.10 4.89 41.41
CA GLU A 723 5.63 4.49 42.73
C GLU A 723 6.68 3.73 43.53
N LEU A 724 7.33 2.73 42.92
CA LEU A 724 8.31 1.90 43.62
C LEU A 724 9.63 2.64 43.85
N SER A 725 10.15 3.33 42.84
CA SER A 725 11.53 3.85 42.86
C SER A 725 11.63 5.37 42.91
N GLY A 726 10.49 6.09 42.86
CA GLY A 726 10.47 7.54 42.99
C GLY A 726 10.99 8.31 41.79
N TYR A 727 10.91 7.69 40.62
CA TYR A 727 11.15 8.36 39.36
C TYR A 727 10.15 9.51 39.17
N SER A 728 10.60 10.61 38.57
CA SER A 728 9.67 11.52 37.88
C SER A 728 9.04 10.78 36.68
N LEU A 729 7.85 11.19 36.24
CA LEU A 729 7.25 10.60 35.03
C LEU A 729 8.09 10.86 33.77
N GLY A 730 8.88 11.94 33.76
CA GLY A 730 9.87 12.23 32.71
C GLY A 730 11.07 11.28 32.72
N GLU A 731 11.63 11.00 33.90
CA GLU A 731 12.68 9.99 34.10
C GLU A 731 12.17 8.58 33.73
N ALA A 732 10.91 8.28 34.05
CA ALA A 732 10.31 6.98 33.76
C ALA A 732 10.13 6.75 32.24
N ASP A 733 9.84 7.80 31.46
CA ASP A 733 9.82 7.72 29.99
C ASP A 733 11.22 7.42 29.42
N LEU A 734 12.29 7.97 30.03
CA LEU A 734 13.69 7.69 29.68
C LEU A 734 14.05 6.22 29.97
N LEU A 735 13.67 5.70 31.15
CA LEU A 735 13.83 4.28 31.51
C LEU A 735 13.22 3.38 30.44
N ARG A 736 11.96 3.63 30.05
CA ARG A 736 11.28 2.86 29.02
C ARG A 736 12.00 2.91 27.66
N ARG A 737 12.58 4.06 27.27
CA ARG A 737 13.40 4.15 26.03
C ARG A 737 14.68 3.32 26.12
N ALA A 738 15.37 3.38 27.26
CA ALA A 738 16.59 2.63 27.49
C ALA A 738 16.33 1.12 27.34
N MET A 739 15.23 0.64 27.92
CA MET A 739 14.77 -0.74 27.77
C MET A 739 14.50 -1.10 26.32
N GLY A 740 13.75 -0.28 25.58
CA GLY A 740 13.45 -0.54 24.17
C GLY A 740 14.67 -0.54 23.23
N LYS A 741 15.71 0.25 23.52
CA LYS A 741 16.94 0.31 22.69
C LYS A 741 18.01 -0.72 23.06
N LYS A 742 17.85 -1.43 24.17
CA LYS A 742 18.80 -2.45 24.67
C LYS A 742 20.26 -1.97 24.78
N ILE A 743 20.46 -0.70 25.12
CA ILE A 743 21.81 -0.16 25.32
C ILE A 743 22.31 -0.64 26.68
N ARG A 744 23.19 -1.65 26.68
CA ARG A 744 23.68 -2.32 27.90
C ARG A 744 24.17 -1.33 28.96
N ALA A 745 25.02 -0.39 28.56
CA ALA A 745 25.59 0.62 29.46
C ALA A 745 24.54 1.56 30.07
N GLU A 746 23.43 1.84 29.37
CA GLU A 746 22.35 2.68 29.88
C GLU A 746 21.40 1.88 30.79
N MET A 747 21.12 0.62 30.42
CA MET A 747 20.32 -0.30 31.23
C MET A 747 20.93 -0.55 32.60
N ASP A 748 22.26 -0.72 32.69
CA ASP A 748 22.94 -0.95 33.97
C ASP A 748 22.79 0.26 34.92
N LYS A 749 22.92 1.49 34.39
CA LYS A 749 22.69 2.73 35.17
C LYS A 749 21.26 2.85 35.67
N GLN A 750 20.30 2.55 34.79
CA GLN A 750 18.89 2.61 35.13
C GLN A 750 18.49 1.54 36.16
N ARG A 751 19.11 0.35 36.10
CA ARG A 751 18.93 -0.72 37.09
C ARG A 751 19.38 -0.28 38.47
N GLU A 752 20.56 0.31 38.57
CA GLU A 752 21.09 0.83 39.84
C GLU A 752 20.17 1.90 40.43
N ARG A 753 19.73 2.87 39.62
CA ARG A 753 18.80 3.93 40.03
C ARG A 753 17.43 3.40 40.47
N PHE A 754 16.89 2.40 39.77
CA PHE A 754 15.62 1.77 40.12
C PHE A 754 15.71 1.03 41.46
N VAL A 755 16.74 0.23 41.65
CA VAL A 755 16.91 -0.59 42.85
C VAL A 755 17.20 0.28 44.08
N SER A 756 18.06 1.30 43.96
CA SER A 756 18.33 2.22 45.08
C SER A 756 17.07 2.96 45.52
N GLY A 757 16.31 3.53 44.58
CA GLY A 757 15.05 4.20 44.87
C GLY A 757 13.99 3.26 45.46
N ALA A 758 13.93 2.01 45.01
CA ALA A 758 13.01 1.00 45.54
C ALA A 758 13.34 0.62 46.99
N VAL A 759 14.64 0.47 47.30
CA VAL A 759 15.11 0.18 48.66
C VAL A 759 14.83 1.35 49.60
N GLU A 760 15.06 2.58 49.17
CA GLU A 760 14.71 3.79 49.94
C GLU A 760 13.21 3.88 50.28
N ARG A 761 12.36 3.29 49.43
CA ARG A 761 10.90 3.26 49.59
C ARG A 761 10.38 1.96 50.20
N GLY A 762 11.25 1.15 50.79
CA GLY A 762 10.89 -0.02 51.59
C GLY A 762 10.65 -1.31 50.80
N VAL A 763 11.15 -1.42 49.57
CA VAL A 763 11.15 -2.68 48.79
C VAL A 763 12.47 -3.42 49.05
N ALA A 764 12.41 -4.72 49.34
CA ALA A 764 13.63 -5.51 49.53
C ALA A 764 14.46 -5.58 48.24
N LYS A 765 15.78 -5.46 48.34
CA LYS A 765 16.68 -5.47 47.17
C LYS A 765 16.44 -6.66 46.21
N PRO A 766 16.31 -7.92 46.66
CA PRO A 766 16.03 -9.04 45.76
C PRO A 766 14.69 -8.92 45.02
N GLN A 767 13.68 -8.33 45.66
CA GLN A 767 12.38 -8.10 45.05
C GLN A 767 12.44 -6.94 44.05
N ALA A 768 13.20 -5.88 44.34
CA ALA A 768 13.42 -4.78 43.40
C ALA A 768 14.17 -5.25 42.14
N ASP A 769 15.20 -6.09 42.30
CA ASP A 769 15.92 -6.72 41.19
C ASP A 769 14.98 -7.60 40.35
N PHE A 770 14.16 -8.43 40.99
CA PHE A 770 13.17 -9.27 40.30
C PHE A 770 12.15 -8.45 39.52
N ILE A 771 11.61 -7.38 40.11
CA ILE A 771 10.65 -6.49 39.44
C ILE A 771 11.31 -5.78 38.27
N PHE A 772 12.56 -5.32 38.39
CA PHE A 772 13.29 -4.70 37.28
C PHE A 772 13.48 -5.68 36.12
N ASP A 773 13.88 -6.92 36.40
CA ASP A 773 14.07 -7.94 35.37
C ASP A 773 12.73 -8.29 34.68
N LEU A 774 11.62 -8.28 35.43
CA LEU A 774 10.27 -8.41 34.88
C LEU A 774 9.97 -7.24 33.93
N LEU A 775 10.16 -5.99 34.37
CA LEU A 775 9.95 -4.79 33.55
C LEU A 775 10.81 -4.82 32.27
N ALA A 776 12.08 -5.21 32.37
CA ALA A 776 12.99 -5.29 31.24
C ALA A 776 12.54 -6.36 30.22
N LYS A 777 12.06 -7.52 30.68
CA LYS A 777 11.52 -8.57 29.80
C LYS A 777 10.24 -8.12 29.07
N PHE A 778 9.38 -7.36 29.74
CA PHE A 778 8.12 -6.88 29.17
C PHE A 778 8.26 -5.59 28.35
N ALA A 779 9.27 -4.76 28.60
CA ALA A 779 9.50 -3.55 27.84
C ALA A 779 9.78 -3.80 26.34
N ASP A 780 10.25 -4.99 25.99
CA ASP A 780 10.38 -5.45 24.60
C ASP A 780 9.03 -5.53 23.86
N TYR A 781 7.94 -5.74 24.61
CA TYR A 781 6.59 -5.96 24.08
C TYR A 781 5.55 -4.97 24.58
N GLY A 782 5.94 -4.07 25.49
CA GLY A 782 5.04 -3.09 26.09
C GLY A 782 4.42 -2.18 25.03
N PHE A 783 3.11 -1.98 25.11
CA PHE A 783 2.36 -1.21 24.12
C PHE A 783 1.94 0.18 24.63
N ASN A 784 1.76 1.18 23.75
CA ASN A 784 1.28 2.49 24.16
C ASN A 784 -0.23 2.44 24.41
N LYS A 785 -0.64 2.59 25.67
CA LYS A 785 -2.04 2.56 26.08
C LYS A 785 -2.86 3.66 25.41
N SER A 786 -2.27 4.85 25.25
CA SER A 786 -2.95 6.01 24.63
C SER A 786 -3.43 5.70 23.20
N HIS A 787 -2.56 5.12 22.37
CA HIS A 787 -2.90 4.66 21.02
C HIS A 787 -3.88 3.47 21.04
N ALA A 788 -3.68 2.50 21.94
CA ALA A 788 -4.56 1.34 22.07
C ALA A 788 -5.99 1.74 22.44
N ALA A 789 -6.15 2.64 23.42
CA ALA A 789 -7.43 3.15 23.89
C ALA A 789 -8.20 3.84 22.77
N ALA A 790 -7.51 4.65 21.96
CA ALA A 790 -8.15 5.36 20.88
C ALA A 790 -8.70 4.46 19.78
N TYR A 791 -7.93 3.46 19.38
CA TYR A 791 -8.41 2.51 18.38
C TYR A 791 -9.45 1.56 18.96
N ALA A 792 -9.35 1.19 20.24
CA ALA A 792 -10.36 0.37 20.91
C ALA A 792 -11.73 1.07 20.96
N VAL A 793 -11.79 2.40 21.14
CA VAL A 793 -13.05 3.16 21.05
C VAL A 793 -13.65 3.04 19.65
N VAL A 794 -12.85 3.16 18.59
CA VAL A 794 -13.35 2.98 17.21
C VAL A 794 -13.82 1.54 16.98
N SER A 795 -13.06 0.54 17.45
CA SER A 795 -13.49 -0.86 17.42
C SER A 795 -14.82 -1.07 18.14
N TYR A 796 -14.98 -0.49 19.33
CA TYR A 796 -16.22 -0.55 20.09
C TYR A 796 -17.39 0.12 19.37
N GLN A 797 -17.20 1.31 18.78
CA GLN A 797 -18.21 1.98 17.97
C GLN A 797 -18.65 1.13 16.77
N THR A 798 -17.72 0.47 16.09
CA THR A 798 -18.08 -0.46 15.00
C THR A 798 -18.85 -1.68 15.50
N ALA A 799 -18.48 -2.22 16.66
CA ALA A 799 -19.18 -3.35 17.27
C ALA A 799 -20.60 -2.95 17.71
N TYR A 800 -20.76 -1.77 18.29
CA TYR A 800 -22.06 -1.23 18.72
C TYR A 800 -23.02 -1.05 17.55
N LEU A 801 -22.57 -0.40 16.47
CA LEU A 801 -23.40 -0.24 15.27
C LEU A 801 -23.78 -1.58 14.66
N LYS A 802 -22.88 -2.57 14.66
CA LYS A 802 -23.19 -3.91 14.18
C LYS A 802 -24.23 -4.63 15.06
N ALA A 803 -24.11 -4.51 16.38
CA ALA A 803 -25.02 -5.18 17.32
C ALA A 803 -26.45 -4.63 17.23
N HIS A 804 -26.59 -3.30 17.08
CA HIS A 804 -27.89 -2.62 17.12
C HIS A 804 -28.47 -2.29 15.74
N TYR A 805 -27.63 -2.06 14.73
CA TYR A 805 -28.01 -1.63 13.37
C TYR A 805 -27.25 -2.42 12.28
N PRO A 806 -27.38 -3.76 12.25
CA PRO A 806 -26.57 -4.62 11.41
C PRO A 806 -26.77 -4.39 9.90
N VAL A 807 -27.98 -4.03 9.45
CA VAL A 807 -28.30 -3.82 8.03
C VAL A 807 -27.50 -2.64 7.48
N GLU A 808 -27.58 -1.50 8.15
CA GLU A 808 -26.91 -0.26 7.75
C GLU A 808 -25.41 -0.36 7.90
N PHE A 809 -24.93 -0.99 8.99
CA PHE A 809 -23.52 -1.21 9.22
C PHE A 809 -22.87 -2.10 8.15
N LEU A 810 -23.52 -3.22 7.80
CA LEU A 810 -23.02 -4.12 6.76
C LEU A 810 -23.08 -3.46 5.38
N ALA A 811 -24.16 -2.74 5.04
CA ALA A 811 -24.25 -2.03 3.77
C ALA A 811 -23.17 -0.93 3.64
N ALA A 812 -22.89 -0.19 4.72
CA ALA A 812 -21.80 0.78 4.76
C ALA A 812 -20.43 0.11 4.57
N SER A 813 -20.20 -1.02 5.26
CA SER A 813 -18.96 -1.80 5.15
C SER A 813 -18.76 -2.35 3.74
N MET A 814 -19.81 -2.94 3.14
CA MET A 814 -19.80 -3.46 1.77
C MET A 814 -19.56 -2.35 0.75
N THR A 815 -20.14 -1.16 0.94
CA THR A 815 -19.90 0.00 0.07
C THR A 815 -18.44 0.39 0.05
N LEU A 816 -17.79 0.46 1.22
CA LEU A 816 -16.40 0.89 1.32
C LEU A 816 -15.43 -0.24 0.93
N ASP A 817 -15.85 -1.50 0.90
CA ASP A 817 -15.09 -2.68 0.41
C ASP A 817 -15.54 -3.16 -0.98
N MET A 818 -16.23 -2.33 -1.78
CA MET A 818 -16.82 -2.76 -3.06
C MET A 818 -15.81 -3.39 -4.04
N GLY A 819 -14.53 -3.02 -3.96
CA GLY A 819 -13.46 -3.58 -4.81
C GLY A 819 -12.87 -4.90 -4.29
N ASN A 820 -13.21 -5.33 -3.08
CA ASN A 820 -12.66 -6.54 -2.46
C ASN A 820 -13.75 -7.63 -2.39
N THR A 821 -13.75 -8.51 -3.40
CA THR A 821 -14.76 -9.57 -3.53
C THR A 821 -14.75 -10.57 -2.39
N ASP A 822 -13.59 -10.85 -1.78
CA ASP A 822 -13.48 -11.79 -0.67
C ASP A 822 -14.18 -11.23 0.58
N LYS A 823 -13.94 -9.95 0.91
CA LYS A 823 -14.65 -9.28 2.00
C LYS A 823 -16.15 -9.16 1.75
N LEU A 824 -16.57 -8.88 0.51
CA LEU A 824 -18.00 -8.86 0.17
C LEU A 824 -18.66 -10.22 0.39
N ALA A 825 -17.97 -11.32 0.11
CA ALA A 825 -18.45 -12.66 0.39
C ALA A 825 -18.64 -12.89 1.90
N ASP A 826 -17.66 -12.49 2.72
CA ASP A 826 -17.74 -12.58 4.19
C ASP A 826 -18.91 -11.76 4.74
N PHE A 827 -19.09 -10.51 4.27
CA PHE A 827 -20.21 -9.65 4.67
C PHE A 827 -21.57 -10.24 4.28
N ARG A 828 -21.67 -10.81 3.07
CA ARG A 828 -22.91 -11.47 2.63
C ARG A 828 -23.23 -12.68 3.50
N GLN A 829 -22.23 -13.50 3.80
CA GLN A 829 -22.44 -14.68 4.65
C GLN A 829 -22.89 -14.27 6.06
N ASP A 830 -22.32 -13.21 6.62
CA ASP A 830 -22.73 -12.68 7.92
C ASP A 830 -24.13 -12.06 7.87
N ALA A 831 -24.50 -11.37 6.78
CA ALA A 831 -25.86 -10.86 6.56
C ALA A 831 -26.89 -12.01 6.53
N LEU A 832 -26.62 -13.07 5.78
CA LEU A 832 -27.49 -14.26 5.71
C LEU A 832 -27.65 -14.94 7.09
N ARG A 833 -26.56 -15.04 7.85
CA ARG A 833 -26.57 -15.58 9.22
C ARG A 833 -27.44 -14.74 10.17
N LEU A 834 -27.45 -13.42 9.99
CA LEU A 834 -28.27 -12.49 10.75
C LEU A 834 -29.73 -12.38 10.24
N GLY A 835 -30.09 -13.15 9.19
CA GLY A 835 -31.43 -13.14 8.60
C GLY A 835 -31.70 -11.92 7.72
N ILE A 836 -30.66 -11.23 7.25
CA ILE A 836 -30.73 -10.07 6.36
C ILE A 836 -30.68 -10.57 4.91
N GLU A 837 -31.64 -10.16 4.09
CA GLU A 837 -31.70 -10.56 2.68
C GLU A 837 -30.76 -9.67 1.84
N VAL A 838 -29.80 -10.27 1.15
CA VAL A 838 -28.95 -9.57 0.17
C VAL A 838 -29.53 -9.75 -1.23
N VAL A 839 -30.20 -8.70 -1.73
CA VAL A 839 -30.87 -8.69 -3.03
C VAL A 839 -29.85 -8.56 -4.15
N ALA A 840 -29.95 -9.43 -5.16
CA ALA A 840 -29.08 -9.45 -6.34
C ALA A 840 -29.03 -8.09 -7.07
N PRO A 841 -27.94 -7.78 -7.79
CA PRO A 841 -27.84 -6.54 -8.54
C PRO A 841 -28.94 -6.45 -9.58
N SER A 842 -29.48 -5.24 -9.79
CA SER A 842 -30.51 -4.97 -10.80
C SER A 842 -30.42 -3.52 -11.25
N VAL A 843 -30.52 -3.27 -12.55
CA VAL A 843 -30.54 -1.89 -13.09
C VAL A 843 -31.75 -1.08 -12.58
N MET A 844 -32.80 -1.75 -12.10
CA MET A 844 -34.02 -1.11 -11.57
C MET A 844 -33.90 -0.67 -10.11
N THR A 845 -33.08 -1.34 -9.29
CA THR A 845 -33.04 -1.10 -7.83
C THR A 845 -31.66 -0.76 -7.30
N SER A 846 -30.58 -1.23 -7.93
CA SER A 846 -29.21 -1.05 -7.44
C SER A 846 -28.66 0.35 -7.72
N PHE A 847 -27.76 0.81 -6.84
CA PHE A 847 -27.08 2.11 -6.97
C PHE A 847 -25.55 1.91 -7.00
N ARG A 848 -24.81 3.02 -6.98
CA ARG A 848 -23.36 3.02 -6.76
C ARG A 848 -22.99 2.50 -5.36
N PRO A 849 -23.50 3.06 -4.24
CA PRO A 849 -23.36 2.41 -2.94
C PRO A 849 -24.31 1.21 -2.80
N PHE A 850 -24.03 0.33 -1.84
CA PHE A 850 -25.02 -0.65 -1.39
C PHE A 850 -26.15 0.09 -0.69
N GLU A 851 -27.38 -0.15 -1.13
CA GLU A 851 -28.56 0.55 -0.64
C GLU A 851 -29.32 -0.32 0.38
N VAL A 852 -30.02 0.31 1.32
CA VAL A 852 -30.72 -0.40 2.41
C VAL A 852 -32.23 -0.35 2.23
N GLY A 853 -32.88 -1.47 2.54
CA GLY A 853 -34.33 -1.58 2.68
C GLY A 853 -34.70 -2.20 4.03
N GLU A 854 -35.98 -2.45 4.26
CA GLU A 854 -36.43 -3.13 5.47
C GLU A 854 -35.89 -4.57 5.51
N ASN A 855 -34.90 -4.80 6.38
CA ASN A 855 -34.17 -6.07 6.52
C ASN A 855 -33.55 -6.59 5.20
N LYS A 856 -33.22 -5.68 4.27
CA LYS A 856 -32.69 -5.97 2.95
C LYS A 856 -31.48 -5.09 2.63
N ILE A 857 -30.50 -5.65 1.92
CA ILE A 857 -29.36 -4.93 1.34
C ILE A 857 -29.39 -5.13 -0.17
N PHE A 858 -29.51 -4.04 -0.95
CA PHE A 858 -29.45 -4.09 -2.40
C PHE A 858 -28.01 -4.03 -2.88
N TYR A 859 -27.61 -5.03 -3.68
CA TYR A 859 -26.25 -5.13 -4.19
C TYR A 859 -25.88 -3.93 -5.08
N SER A 860 -24.64 -3.45 -4.97
CA SER A 860 -24.13 -2.34 -5.79
C SER A 860 -23.80 -2.77 -7.22
N LEU A 861 -24.13 -1.94 -8.22
CA LEU A 861 -23.66 -2.16 -9.60
C LEU A 861 -22.16 -1.88 -9.75
N ALA A 862 -21.60 -0.99 -8.92
CA ALA A 862 -20.19 -0.63 -8.95
C ALA A 862 -19.29 -1.74 -8.37
N ALA A 863 -19.85 -2.66 -7.58
CA ALA A 863 -19.14 -3.84 -7.08
C ALA A 863 -18.91 -4.93 -8.15
N LEU A 864 -19.51 -4.79 -9.34
CA LEU A 864 -19.38 -5.77 -10.43
C LEU A 864 -18.08 -5.57 -11.22
N LYS A 865 -17.27 -6.62 -11.38
CA LYS A 865 -16.05 -6.55 -12.18
C LYS A 865 -16.37 -6.21 -13.64
N GLY A 866 -15.76 -5.15 -14.15
CA GLY A 866 -15.96 -4.67 -15.52
C GLY A 866 -17.05 -3.61 -15.68
N VAL A 867 -17.74 -3.22 -14.59
CA VAL A 867 -18.66 -2.08 -14.56
C VAL A 867 -17.94 -0.91 -13.87
N GLY A 868 -17.70 0.18 -14.58
CA GLY A 868 -17.05 1.38 -14.03
C GLY A 868 -18.03 2.33 -13.34
N ASP A 869 -17.55 3.17 -12.42
CA ASP A 869 -18.36 4.15 -11.68
C ASP A 869 -19.22 5.03 -12.61
N ALA A 870 -18.61 5.56 -13.67
CA ALA A 870 -19.31 6.41 -14.66
C ALA A 870 -20.50 5.69 -15.33
N ALA A 871 -20.39 4.38 -15.57
CA ALA A 871 -21.50 3.60 -16.14
C ALA A 871 -22.65 3.45 -15.14
N VAL A 872 -22.35 3.27 -13.86
CA VAL A 872 -23.37 3.17 -12.81
C VAL A 872 -24.07 4.51 -12.61
N GLU A 873 -23.31 5.60 -12.53
CA GLU A 873 -23.86 6.96 -12.41
C GLU A 873 -24.80 7.27 -13.58
N HIS A 874 -24.40 6.96 -14.81
CA HIS A 874 -25.23 7.14 -15.99
C HIS A 874 -26.52 6.31 -15.94
N ILE A 875 -26.44 5.03 -15.54
CA ILE A 875 -27.63 4.17 -15.41
C ILE A 875 -28.59 4.71 -14.34
N VAL A 876 -28.07 5.16 -13.20
CA VAL A 876 -28.86 5.72 -12.09
C VAL A 876 -29.49 7.05 -12.48
N GLU A 877 -28.75 7.93 -13.17
CA GLU A 877 -29.24 9.20 -13.70
C GLU A 877 -30.42 8.96 -14.65
N LYS A 878 -30.24 8.07 -15.65
CA LYS A 878 -31.32 7.72 -16.59
C LYS A 878 -32.50 7.11 -15.86
N ARG A 879 -32.29 6.19 -14.91
CA ARG A 879 -33.39 5.67 -14.09
C ARG A 879 -34.15 6.77 -13.34
N GLY A 880 -33.44 7.79 -12.84
CA GLY A 880 -34.01 8.92 -12.12
C GLY A 880 -34.98 9.77 -12.94
N GLU A 881 -34.78 9.89 -14.25
CA GLU A 881 -35.74 10.54 -15.15
C GLU A 881 -37.06 9.76 -15.24
N ARG A 882 -36.97 8.43 -15.43
CA ARG A 882 -38.09 7.48 -15.44
C ARG A 882 -37.59 6.02 -15.31
N PRO A 883 -38.34 5.12 -14.64
CA PRO A 883 -38.00 3.69 -14.59
C PRO A 883 -37.90 3.06 -15.99
N PHE A 884 -37.01 2.09 -16.16
CA PHE A 884 -36.86 1.36 -17.42
C PHE A 884 -38.05 0.41 -17.63
N LYS A 885 -38.69 0.49 -18.79
CA LYS A 885 -39.88 -0.34 -19.11
C LYS A 885 -39.51 -1.70 -19.69
N SER A 886 -38.43 -1.78 -20.45
CA SER A 886 -38.00 -2.98 -21.17
C SER A 886 -36.50 -2.91 -21.44
N LEU A 887 -35.92 -4.02 -21.90
CA LEU A 887 -34.52 -4.06 -22.33
C LEU A 887 -34.25 -3.09 -23.50
N ALA A 888 -35.19 -2.94 -24.43
CA ALA A 888 -35.10 -1.96 -25.51
C ALA A 888 -35.07 -0.52 -24.97
N ASP A 889 -35.96 -0.19 -24.02
CA ASP A 889 -35.99 1.13 -23.36
C ASP A 889 -34.71 1.41 -22.56
N PHE A 890 -34.07 0.37 -22.01
CA PHE A 890 -32.75 0.50 -21.41
C PHE A 890 -31.68 0.83 -22.46
N CYS A 891 -31.60 0.05 -23.54
CA CYS A 891 -30.63 0.26 -24.62
C CYS A 891 -30.75 1.62 -25.30
N GLU A 892 -31.97 2.10 -25.57
CA GLU A 892 -32.22 3.39 -26.23
C GLU A 892 -31.76 4.61 -25.40
N ARG A 893 -31.60 4.45 -24.08
CA ARG A 893 -31.34 5.56 -23.15
C ARG A 893 -29.90 5.61 -22.61
N VAL A 894 -29.18 4.50 -22.67
CA VAL A 894 -27.79 4.44 -22.23
C VAL A 894 -26.84 4.94 -23.31
N ASP A 895 -25.76 5.63 -22.91
CA ASP A 895 -24.73 6.06 -23.84
C ASP A 895 -23.78 4.87 -24.13
N PRO A 896 -23.67 4.40 -25.39
CA PRO A 896 -22.80 3.28 -25.75
C PRO A 896 -21.30 3.57 -25.55
N LYS A 897 -20.89 4.84 -25.42
CA LYS A 897 -19.51 5.20 -25.05
C LYS A 897 -19.20 4.93 -23.58
N VAL A 898 -20.22 5.05 -22.72
CA VAL A 898 -20.10 4.83 -21.27
C VAL A 898 -20.43 3.38 -20.92
N VAL A 899 -21.52 2.85 -21.47
CA VAL A 899 -21.97 1.46 -21.31
C VAL A 899 -21.55 0.66 -22.55
N GLY A 900 -20.26 0.33 -22.62
CA GLY A 900 -19.69 -0.46 -23.72
C GLY A 900 -19.97 -1.96 -23.61
N LYS A 901 -19.47 -2.74 -24.58
CA LYS A 901 -19.64 -4.20 -24.67
C LYS A 901 -19.35 -4.93 -23.36
N ARG A 902 -18.19 -4.67 -22.77
CA ARG A 902 -17.75 -5.31 -21.52
C ARG A 902 -18.70 -5.02 -20.35
N VAL A 903 -19.30 -3.82 -20.30
CA VAL A 903 -20.26 -3.44 -19.26
C VAL A 903 -21.55 -4.24 -19.43
N PHE A 904 -22.08 -4.36 -20.65
CA PHE A 904 -23.24 -5.20 -20.94
C PHE A 904 -22.99 -6.66 -20.58
N GLU A 905 -21.87 -7.24 -21.01
CA GLU A 905 -21.49 -8.61 -20.69
C GLU A 905 -21.44 -8.84 -19.17
N SER A 906 -20.83 -7.93 -18.42
CA SER A 906 -20.79 -7.99 -16.95
C SER A 906 -22.18 -7.87 -16.32
N LEU A 907 -23.03 -6.94 -16.78
CA LEU A 907 -24.40 -6.77 -16.27
C LEU A 907 -25.27 -8.01 -16.53
N ILE A 908 -25.14 -8.65 -17.70
CA ILE A 908 -25.85 -9.89 -18.03
C ILE A 908 -25.35 -11.03 -17.14
N MET A 909 -24.04 -11.25 -17.07
CA MET A 909 -23.46 -12.34 -16.29
C MET A 909 -23.82 -12.23 -14.80
N ALA A 910 -23.85 -11.01 -14.26
CA ALA A 910 -24.25 -10.75 -12.88
C ALA A 910 -25.77 -10.87 -12.61
N GLY A 911 -26.60 -10.92 -13.65
CA GLY A 911 -28.06 -10.95 -13.53
C GLY A 911 -28.72 -9.59 -13.36
N ALA A 912 -27.99 -8.49 -13.57
CA ALA A 912 -28.51 -7.13 -13.40
C ALA A 912 -29.63 -6.77 -14.37
N LEU A 913 -29.75 -7.49 -15.49
CA LEU A 913 -30.78 -7.31 -16.51
C LEU A 913 -31.90 -8.37 -16.44
N ASP A 914 -31.86 -9.29 -15.48
CA ASP A 914 -32.87 -10.36 -15.33
C ASP A 914 -34.28 -9.79 -15.06
N CYS A 915 -34.35 -8.56 -14.53
CA CYS A 915 -35.61 -7.85 -14.30
C CYS A 915 -36.46 -7.62 -15.56
N PHE A 916 -35.88 -7.75 -16.76
CA PHE A 916 -36.60 -7.64 -18.03
C PHE A 916 -37.19 -8.96 -18.54
N GLY A 917 -36.93 -10.09 -17.87
CA GLY A 917 -37.53 -11.39 -18.21
C GLY A 917 -36.93 -12.09 -19.44
N HIS A 918 -35.76 -11.66 -19.92
CA HIS A 918 -35.03 -12.33 -21.01
C HIS A 918 -34.00 -13.33 -20.46
N ASP A 919 -33.73 -14.39 -21.22
CA ASP A 919 -32.69 -15.36 -20.87
C ASP A 919 -31.28 -14.76 -21.03
N ARG A 920 -30.38 -15.06 -20.09
CA ARG A 920 -29.02 -14.50 -20.09
C ARG A 920 -28.18 -14.96 -21.28
N ALA A 921 -28.39 -16.19 -21.79
CA ALA A 921 -27.68 -16.67 -22.97
C ALA A 921 -28.12 -15.93 -24.23
N GLN A 922 -29.43 -15.66 -24.36
CA GLN A 922 -29.98 -14.85 -25.45
C GLN A 922 -29.48 -13.41 -25.40
N MET A 923 -29.46 -12.79 -24.22
CA MET A 923 -28.90 -11.44 -24.04
C MET A 923 -27.41 -11.40 -24.38
N MET A 924 -26.63 -12.40 -23.94
CA MET A 924 -25.20 -12.49 -24.22
C MET A 924 -24.90 -12.65 -25.73
N ALA A 925 -25.64 -13.53 -26.41
CA ALA A 925 -25.53 -13.68 -27.86
C ALA A 925 -26.01 -12.43 -28.62
N GLY A 926 -26.92 -11.65 -28.00
CA GLY A 926 -27.49 -10.42 -28.55
C GLY A 926 -26.77 -9.12 -28.19
N VAL A 927 -25.63 -9.13 -27.49
CA VAL A 927 -24.94 -7.91 -27.02
C VAL A 927 -24.66 -6.91 -28.14
N GLU A 928 -24.21 -7.39 -29.31
CA GLU A 928 -23.94 -6.53 -30.47
C GLU A 928 -25.22 -5.82 -30.97
N ARG A 929 -26.38 -6.49 -30.91
CA ARG A 929 -27.67 -5.90 -31.30
C ARG A 929 -28.13 -4.84 -30.30
N MET A 930 -27.95 -5.11 -29.00
CA MET A 930 -28.24 -4.14 -27.94
C MET A 930 -27.40 -2.87 -28.07
N MET A 931 -26.10 -3.02 -28.34
CA MET A 931 -25.19 -1.90 -28.60
C MET A 931 -25.54 -1.14 -29.88
N GLY A 932 -25.94 -1.86 -30.93
CA GLY A 932 -26.41 -1.26 -32.17
C GLY A 932 -27.62 -0.36 -31.96
N LEU A 933 -28.59 -0.82 -31.16
CA LEU A 933 -29.77 -0.02 -30.79
C LEU A 933 -29.40 1.24 -29.99
N ALA A 934 -28.49 1.12 -29.01
CA ALA A 934 -27.99 2.25 -28.24
C ALA A 934 -27.26 3.29 -29.11
N SER A 935 -26.41 2.82 -30.03
CA SER A 935 -25.69 3.68 -30.98
C SER A 935 -26.63 4.40 -31.95
N LEU A 936 -27.64 3.70 -32.48
CA LEU A 936 -28.65 4.29 -33.36
C LEU A 936 -29.46 5.37 -32.63
N ALA A 937 -29.91 5.10 -31.41
CA ALA A 937 -30.64 6.07 -30.59
C ALA A 937 -29.80 7.33 -30.31
N GLN A 938 -28.52 7.17 -29.98
CA GLN A 938 -27.61 8.30 -29.75
C GLN A 938 -27.36 9.11 -31.04
N GLN A 939 -27.18 8.45 -32.19
CA GLN A 939 -27.02 9.12 -33.48
C GLN A 939 -28.26 9.93 -33.87
N ASN A 940 -29.46 9.38 -33.65
CA ASN A 940 -30.72 10.08 -33.90
C ASN A 940 -30.89 11.30 -32.98
N ALA A 941 -30.48 11.18 -31.71
CA ALA A 941 -30.51 12.30 -30.76
C ALA A 941 -29.54 13.43 -31.15
N ILE A 942 -28.32 13.10 -31.61
CA ILE A 942 -27.29 14.08 -32.02
C ILE A 942 -27.65 14.75 -33.36
N SER A 943 -28.20 14.00 -34.31
CA SER A 943 -28.53 14.51 -35.64
C SER A 943 -29.77 15.41 -35.68
N GLY A 944 -30.54 15.49 -34.58
CA GLY A 944 -31.77 16.28 -34.52
C GLY A 944 -32.87 15.79 -35.47
N GLN A 945 -32.69 14.64 -36.10
CA GLN A 945 -33.74 13.94 -36.84
C GLN A 945 -34.68 13.28 -35.84
N ALA A 946 -35.53 14.09 -35.22
CA ALA A 946 -36.80 13.58 -34.71
C ALA A 946 -37.52 12.93 -35.90
N ASP A 947 -37.95 11.69 -35.71
CA ASP A 947 -38.55 10.82 -36.70
C ASP A 947 -39.83 11.43 -37.30
N ILE A 948 -39.67 12.34 -38.29
CA ILE A 948 -40.75 13.03 -39.00
C ILE A 948 -41.66 12.03 -39.73
N PHE A 949 -41.17 10.81 -39.99
CA PHE A 949 -41.96 9.72 -40.56
C PHE A 949 -42.53 8.73 -39.51
N GLY A 950 -41.96 8.68 -38.30
CA GLY A 950 -42.47 7.88 -37.18
C GLY A 950 -43.69 8.47 -36.46
N ALA A 951 -43.94 9.77 -36.57
CA ALA A 951 -45.11 10.41 -35.94
C ALA A 951 -46.46 10.01 -36.58
N SER A 952 -46.48 9.54 -37.84
CA SER A 952 -47.68 9.10 -38.55
C SER A 952 -48.04 7.61 -38.36
N LEU A 953 -47.12 6.81 -37.84
CA LEU A 953 -47.33 5.40 -37.52
C LEU A 953 -46.93 5.23 -36.05
N GLY A 954 -47.89 5.48 -35.14
CA GLY A 954 -47.67 5.60 -33.69
C GLY A 954 -46.47 4.79 -33.20
N ALA A 955 -45.42 5.50 -32.77
CA ALA A 955 -44.10 4.97 -32.46
C ALA A 955 -44.18 3.68 -31.62
N GLN A 956 -44.14 2.53 -32.29
CA GLN A 956 -43.78 1.28 -31.66
C GLN A 956 -42.27 1.27 -31.58
N SER A 957 -41.73 1.31 -30.36
CA SER A 957 -40.31 1.03 -30.10
C SER A 957 -39.90 -0.20 -30.91
N GLN A 958 -38.79 -0.10 -31.67
CA GLN A 958 -38.29 -1.23 -32.43
C GLN A 958 -38.11 -2.40 -31.47
N ALA A 959 -38.91 -3.46 -31.65
CA ALA A 959 -38.84 -4.62 -30.79
C ALA A 959 -37.44 -5.23 -30.88
N LEU A 960 -36.66 -5.13 -29.79
CA LEU A 960 -35.34 -5.73 -29.69
C LEU A 960 -35.48 -7.25 -29.80
N ASN A 961 -35.12 -7.80 -30.96
CA ASN A 961 -35.18 -9.23 -31.20
C ASN A 961 -33.81 -9.87 -30.92
N LEU A 962 -33.70 -10.59 -29.81
CA LEU A 962 -32.50 -11.31 -29.41
C LEU A 962 -32.34 -12.62 -30.21
N PRO A 963 -31.12 -13.03 -30.56
CA PRO A 963 -30.89 -14.31 -31.23
C PRO A 963 -31.27 -15.47 -30.31
N ALA A 964 -31.79 -16.55 -30.90
CA ALA A 964 -31.98 -17.80 -30.18
C ALA A 964 -30.61 -18.36 -29.79
N ALA A 965 -30.46 -18.71 -28.51
CA ALA A 965 -29.26 -19.32 -27.95
C ALA A 965 -29.69 -20.41 -26.97
N ASP A 966 -28.89 -21.46 -26.85
CA ASP A 966 -29.12 -22.50 -25.85
C ASP A 966 -28.95 -21.90 -24.44
N PRO A 967 -29.88 -22.15 -23.51
CA PRO A 967 -29.76 -21.66 -22.14
C PRO A 967 -28.44 -22.13 -21.49
N TRP A 968 -27.84 -21.27 -20.68
CA TRP A 968 -26.64 -21.67 -19.93
C TRP A 968 -26.97 -22.80 -18.96
N LEU A 969 -26.09 -23.80 -18.89
CA LEU A 969 -26.11 -24.78 -17.82
C LEU A 969 -25.93 -24.06 -16.48
N ALA A 970 -26.52 -24.60 -15.40
CA ALA A 970 -26.46 -23.96 -14.10
C ALA A 970 -25.00 -23.79 -13.59
N ALA A 971 -24.14 -24.79 -13.78
CA ALA A 971 -22.70 -24.67 -13.53
C ALA A 971 -22.02 -23.53 -14.32
N ASP A 972 -22.32 -23.40 -15.62
CA ASP A 972 -21.75 -22.33 -16.48
C ASP A 972 -22.26 -20.95 -16.08
N ARG A 973 -23.55 -20.84 -15.74
CA ARG A 973 -24.16 -19.62 -15.22
C ARG A 973 -23.50 -19.19 -13.91
N LEU A 974 -23.33 -20.11 -12.97
CA LEU A 974 -22.66 -19.84 -11.69
C LEU A 974 -21.19 -19.47 -11.87
N HIS A 975 -20.50 -20.12 -12.81
CA HIS A 975 -19.11 -19.76 -13.13
C HIS A 975 -19.01 -18.35 -13.72
N ARG A 976 -19.92 -17.96 -14.61
CA ARG A 976 -19.99 -16.59 -15.16
C ARG A 976 -20.36 -15.55 -14.10
N GLU A 977 -21.29 -15.88 -13.20
CA GLU A 977 -21.59 -15.05 -12.02
C GLU A 977 -20.32 -14.86 -11.17
N PHE A 978 -19.60 -15.95 -10.86
CA PHE A 978 -18.35 -15.91 -10.10
C PHE A 978 -17.27 -15.05 -10.77
N GLN A 979 -17.16 -15.08 -12.10
CA GLN A 979 -16.19 -14.24 -12.83
C GLN A 979 -16.43 -12.73 -12.63
N VAL A 980 -17.69 -12.31 -12.52
CA VAL A 980 -18.05 -10.88 -12.41
C VAL A 980 -18.23 -10.43 -10.96
N VAL A 981 -18.91 -11.23 -10.14
CA VAL A 981 -19.23 -10.92 -8.73
C VAL A 981 -18.08 -11.31 -7.81
N GLY A 982 -17.29 -12.32 -8.18
CA GLY A 982 -16.16 -12.84 -7.39
C GLY A 982 -16.52 -13.91 -6.37
N PHE A 983 -17.81 -14.17 -6.16
CA PHE A 983 -18.33 -15.28 -5.35
C PHE A 983 -19.71 -15.71 -5.89
N TYR A 984 -20.19 -16.87 -5.45
CA TYR A 984 -21.47 -17.40 -5.89
C TYR A 984 -22.65 -16.63 -5.26
N LEU A 985 -23.39 -15.90 -6.10
CA LEU A 985 -24.47 -15.01 -5.65
C LEU A 985 -25.83 -15.71 -5.56
N SER A 986 -26.21 -16.47 -6.60
CA SER A 986 -27.54 -17.06 -6.73
C SER A 986 -27.69 -18.48 -6.15
N ALA A 987 -26.69 -19.34 -6.30
CA ALA A 987 -26.66 -20.71 -5.75
C ALA A 987 -25.21 -21.20 -5.61
N HIS A 988 -24.96 -22.25 -4.84
CA HIS A 988 -23.63 -22.86 -4.73
C HIS A 988 -23.49 -24.02 -5.74
N PRO A 989 -22.31 -24.29 -6.33
CA PRO A 989 -22.11 -25.45 -7.22
C PRO A 989 -22.49 -26.80 -6.62
N LEU A 990 -22.52 -26.91 -5.29
CA LEU A 990 -22.91 -28.13 -4.57
C LEU A 990 -24.43 -28.33 -4.50
N ASP A 991 -25.24 -27.30 -4.77
CA ASP A 991 -26.70 -27.41 -4.72
C ASP A 991 -27.23 -28.42 -5.75
N GLU A 992 -26.58 -28.52 -6.93
CA GLU A 992 -26.93 -29.51 -7.96
C GLU A 992 -26.71 -30.95 -7.49
N TYR A 993 -25.77 -31.16 -6.57
CA TYR A 993 -25.39 -32.48 -6.08
C TYR A 993 -26.11 -32.85 -4.78
N LYS A 994 -27.04 -32.04 -4.27
CA LYS A 994 -27.69 -32.24 -2.96
C LYS A 994 -28.27 -33.64 -2.76
N ALA A 995 -28.96 -34.19 -3.78
CA ALA A 995 -29.52 -35.54 -3.72
C ALA A 995 -28.44 -36.64 -3.71
N ALA A 996 -27.36 -36.45 -4.49
CA ALA A 996 -26.22 -37.37 -4.50
C ALA A 996 -25.45 -37.32 -3.16
N LEU A 997 -25.22 -36.11 -2.63
CA LEU A 997 -24.58 -35.88 -1.33
C LEU A 997 -25.38 -36.51 -0.18
N GLN A 998 -26.72 -36.40 -0.20
CA GLN A 998 -27.59 -37.08 0.76
C GLN A 998 -27.48 -38.60 0.66
N LYS A 999 -27.52 -39.18 -0.55
CA LYS A 999 -27.30 -40.63 -0.76
C LYS A 999 -25.91 -41.09 -0.28
N MET A 1000 -24.89 -40.25 -0.46
CA MET A 1000 -23.50 -40.50 0.00
C MET A 1000 -23.30 -40.30 1.50
N ARG A 1001 -24.33 -39.85 2.24
CA ARG A 1001 -24.27 -39.44 3.65
C ARG A 1001 -23.17 -38.40 3.93
N VAL A 1002 -22.98 -37.49 2.97
CA VAL A 1002 -22.05 -36.37 3.10
C VAL A 1002 -22.75 -35.27 3.89
N GLN A 1003 -22.10 -34.78 4.92
CA GLN A 1003 -22.61 -33.72 5.79
C GLN A 1003 -22.20 -32.36 5.21
N ASN A 1004 -23.04 -31.34 5.43
CA ASN A 1004 -22.59 -29.97 5.27
C ASN A 1004 -21.73 -29.55 6.46
N TRP A 1005 -20.94 -28.50 6.28
CA TRP A 1005 -20.04 -27.98 7.28
C TRP A 1005 -20.76 -27.53 8.54
N GLY A 1006 -21.90 -26.85 8.41
CA GLY A 1006 -22.71 -26.42 9.56
C GLY A 1006 -23.15 -27.58 10.47
N GLU A 1007 -23.68 -28.65 9.90
CA GLU A 1007 -24.13 -29.85 10.61
C GLU A 1007 -22.96 -30.63 11.20
N PHE A 1008 -21.88 -30.80 10.43
CA PHE A 1008 -20.69 -31.48 10.93
C PHE A 1008 -20.04 -30.71 12.07
N SER A 1009 -19.97 -29.38 11.95
CA SER A 1009 -19.46 -28.50 13.01
C SER A 1009 -20.24 -28.67 14.31
N ALA A 1010 -21.58 -28.71 14.23
CA ALA A 1010 -22.43 -28.98 15.38
C ALA A 1010 -22.30 -30.42 15.91
N ALA A 1011 -22.03 -31.41 15.05
CA ALA A 1011 -21.81 -32.79 15.44
C ALA A 1011 -20.47 -32.98 16.17
N VAL A 1012 -19.41 -32.32 15.71
CA VAL A 1012 -18.08 -32.36 16.35
C VAL A 1012 -18.13 -31.77 17.76
N LYS A 1013 -18.84 -30.66 17.94
CA LYS A 1013 -19.11 -30.08 19.28
C LYS A 1013 -19.90 -31.00 20.22
N ARG A 1014 -20.59 -32.00 19.66
CA ARG A 1014 -21.31 -33.06 20.41
C ARG A 1014 -20.49 -34.35 20.55
N GLY A 1015 -19.21 -34.36 20.12
CA GLY A 1015 -18.27 -35.47 20.29
C GLY A 1015 -17.95 -36.27 19.03
N ALA A 1016 -18.32 -35.83 17.82
CA ALA A 1016 -17.92 -36.51 16.59
C ALA A 1016 -16.44 -36.24 16.23
N ALA A 1017 -15.68 -37.29 15.88
CA ALA A 1017 -14.24 -37.19 15.58
C ALA A 1017 -13.88 -37.34 14.09
N ALA A 1018 -14.83 -37.72 13.23
CA ALA A 1018 -14.62 -37.86 11.80
C ALA A 1018 -15.92 -37.64 11.03
N GLY A 1019 -15.81 -37.17 9.79
CA GLY A 1019 -16.95 -36.91 8.92
C GLY A 1019 -16.58 -36.89 7.45
N ARG A 1020 -17.59 -37.03 6.60
CA ARG A 1020 -17.48 -36.88 5.16
C ARG A 1020 -18.12 -35.56 4.77
N LEU A 1021 -17.34 -34.66 4.17
CA LEU A 1021 -17.77 -33.32 3.77
C LEU A 1021 -17.68 -33.17 2.26
N ALA A 1022 -18.48 -32.29 1.67
CA ALA A 1022 -18.30 -31.84 0.30
C ALA A 1022 -17.98 -30.36 0.29
N GLY A 1023 -17.02 -29.99 -0.55
CA GLY A 1023 -16.56 -28.63 -0.65
C GLY A 1023 -16.06 -28.34 -2.06
N THR A 1024 -16.35 -27.15 -2.56
CA THR A 1024 -15.68 -26.59 -3.73
C THR A 1024 -14.40 -25.91 -3.25
N VAL A 1025 -13.25 -26.31 -3.81
CA VAL A 1025 -11.95 -25.73 -3.42
C VAL A 1025 -11.94 -24.26 -3.81
N THR A 1026 -11.73 -23.37 -2.84
CA THR A 1026 -11.60 -21.92 -3.10
C THR A 1026 -10.14 -21.54 -3.25
N THR A 1027 -9.30 -21.94 -2.29
CA THR A 1027 -7.86 -21.64 -2.30
C THR A 1027 -7.04 -22.80 -1.73
N LYS A 1028 -5.80 -22.93 -2.22
CA LYS A 1028 -4.79 -23.88 -1.74
C LYS A 1028 -3.50 -23.13 -1.38
N GLN A 1029 -3.04 -23.27 -0.14
CA GLN A 1029 -1.76 -22.74 0.33
C GLN A 1029 -0.85 -23.87 0.81
N GLU A 1030 0.44 -23.84 0.46
CA GLU A 1030 1.44 -24.76 0.97
C GLU A 1030 2.33 -24.02 1.99
N ARG A 1031 2.40 -24.50 3.24
CA ARG A 1031 3.20 -23.94 4.34
C ARG A 1031 4.24 -24.96 4.83
N LYS A 1032 5.34 -24.48 5.42
CA LYS A 1032 6.32 -25.29 6.14
C LYS A 1032 5.97 -25.31 7.63
N THR A 1033 5.99 -26.48 8.27
CA THR A 1033 5.78 -26.62 9.73
C THR A 1033 7.04 -26.22 10.50
N ARG A 1034 6.93 -26.07 11.84
CA ARG A 1034 8.07 -25.80 12.74
C ARG A 1034 9.18 -26.86 12.68
N THR A 1035 8.85 -28.05 12.19
CA THR A 1035 9.76 -29.19 11.99
C THR A 1035 10.32 -29.28 10.56
N GLY A 1036 9.99 -28.33 9.68
CA GLY A 1036 10.48 -28.26 8.29
C GLY A 1036 9.66 -29.03 7.25
N ASN A 1037 8.68 -29.83 7.67
CA ASN A 1037 7.83 -30.63 6.77
C ASN A 1037 6.77 -29.77 6.07
N LYS A 1038 6.41 -30.13 4.84
CA LYS A 1038 5.39 -29.42 4.04
C LYS A 1038 3.98 -29.78 4.49
N MET A 1039 3.10 -28.79 4.54
CA MET A 1039 1.70 -28.92 4.94
C MET A 1039 0.83 -28.10 3.98
N GLY A 1040 -0.21 -28.71 3.44
CA GLY A 1040 -1.23 -28.02 2.65
C GLY A 1040 -2.34 -27.51 3.55
N VAL A 1041 -2.69 -26.24 3.40
CA VAL A 1041 -3.88 -25.62 3.99
C VAL A 1041 -4.83 -25.30 2.84
N VAL A 1042 -5.97 -25.98 2.82
CA VAL A 1042 -6.96 -25.85 1.73
C VAL A 1042 -8.24 -25.27 2.30
N GLN A 1043 -8.75 -24.25 1.65
CA GLN A 1043 -10.05 -23.66 1.95
C GLN A 1043 -11.09 -24.27 1.01
N PHE A 1044 -12.18 -24.70 1.60
CA PHE A 1044 -13.35 -25.23 0.92
C PHE A 1044 -14.54 -24.31 1.15
N SER A 1045 -15.45 -24.27 0.19
CA SER A 1045 -16.75 -23.60 0.30
C SER A 1045 -17.86 -24.62 0.14
N ASP A 1046 -18.87 -24.54 0.98
CA ASP A 1046 -20.16 -25.20 0.80
C ASP A 1046 -21.34 -24.22 0.95
N THR A 1047 -22.56 -24.75 0.93
CA THR A 1047 -23.80 -23.96 1.03
C THR A 1047 -24.00 -23.30 2.40
N THR A 1048 -23.32 -23.79 3.44
CA THR A 1048 -23.41 -23.33 4.82
C THR A 1048 -22.24 -22.43 5.21
N GLY A 1049 -21.11 -22.50 4.51
CA GLY A 1049 -19.99 -21.61 4.68
C GLY A 1049 -18.67 -22.12 4.14
N GLN A 1050 -17.61 -21.38 4.45
CA GLN A 1050 -16.23 -21.80 4.17
C GLN A 1050 -15.61 -22.50 5.37
N TYR A 1051 -14.73 -23.47 5.10
CA TYR A 1051 -13.98 -24.17 6.12
C TYR A 1051 -12.56 -24.52 5.66
N GLU A 1052 -11.63 -24.45 6.61
CA GLU A 1052 -10.23 -24.77 6.38
C GLU A 1052 -9.97 -26.24 6.75
N ALA A 1053 -9.26 -26.96 5.90
CA ALA A 1053 -8.75 -28.28 6.24
C ALA A 1053 -7.28 -28.45 5.86
N VAL A 1054 -6.57 -29.17 6.72
CA VAL A 1054 -5.12 -29.33 6.66
C VAL A 1054 -4.75 -30.72 6.13
N LEU A 1055 -3.73 -30.76 5.28
CA LEU A 1055 -3.20 -31.95 4.65
C LEU A 1055 -1.69 -32.03 4.91
N PHE A 1056 -1.20 -33.11 5.50
CA PHE A 1056 0.24 -33.30 5.73
C PHE A 1056 0.97 -33.75 4.45
N SER A 1057 2.30 -33.74 4.50
CA SER A 1057 3.21 -33.93 3.36
C SER A 1057 2.87 -35.12 2.44
N GLU A 1058 2.53 -36.29 2.99
CA GLU A 1058 2.16 -37.47 2.20
C GLU A 1058 0.86 -37.28 1.42
N GLY A 1059 -0.20 -36.80 2.10
CA GLY A 1059 -1.48 -36.50 1.45
C GLY A 1059 -1.36 -35.37 0.43
N LEU A 1060 -0.52 -34.37 0.70
CA LEU A 1060 -0.29 -33.25 -0.21
C LEU A 1060 0.38 -33.69 -1.51
N ALA A 1061 1.30 -34.66 -1.47
CA ALA A 1061 1.90 -35.23 -2.67
C ALA A 1061 0.89 -36.00 -3.53
N GLN A 1062 -0.05 -36.70 -2.89
CA GLN A 1062 -1.02 -37.56 -3.57
C GLN A 1062 -2.21 -36.80 -4.18
N TYR A 1063 -2.81 -35.86 -3.44
CA TYR A 1063 -4.08 -35.21 -3.84
C TYR A 1063 -3.89 -33.82 -4.45
N ARG A 1064 -2.65 -33.45 -4.76
CA ARG A 1064 -2.27 -32.08 -5.15
C ARG A 1064 -3.08 -31.51 -6.31
N ASP A 1065 -3.28 -32.32 -7.34
CA ASP A 1065 -3.89 -31.93 -8.62
C ASP A 1065 -5.43 -32.01 -8.55
N MET A 1066 -5.97 -32.72 -7.56
CA MET A 1066 -7.42 -32.77 -7.31
C MET A 1066 -7.91 -31.56 -6.51
N LEU A 1067 -7.01 -30.91 -5.78
CA LEU A 1067 -7.29 -29.77 -4.90
C LEU A 1067 -7.00 -28.43 -5.58
N GLU A 1068 -7.34 -28.31 -6.87
CA GLU A 1068 -7.26 -27.05 -7.61
C GLU A 1068 -8.51 -26.19 -7.38
N PRO A 1069 -8.36 -24.85 -7.28
CA PRO A 1069 -9.49 -23.93 -7.16
C PRO A 1069 -10.57 -24.17 -8.23
N GLY A 1070 -11.83 -24.17 -7.80
CA GLY A 1070 -13.00 -24.38 -8.66
C GLY A 1070 -13.46 -25.84 -8.77
N ARG A 1071 -12.66 -26.83 -8.36
CA ARG A 1071 -13.10 -28.24 -8.36
C ARG A 1071 -13.93 -28.57 -7.12
N SER A 1072 -15.02 -29.30 -7.31
CA SER A 1072 -15.85 -29.84 -6.22
C SER A 1072 -15.39 -31.23 -5.84
N VAL A 1073 -15.09 -31.42 -4.57
CA VAL A 1073 -14.56 -32.69 -4.04
C VAL A 1073 -15.34 -33.15 -2.82
N VAL A 1074 -15.38 -34.46 -2.62
CA VAL A 1074 -15.79 -35.09 -1.37
C VAL A 1074 -14.53 -35.44 -0.59
N ILE A 1075 -14.46 -34.96 0.64
CA ILE A 1075 -13.32 -35.18 1.53
C ILE A 1075 -13.76 -35.97 2.76
N THR A 1076 -12.91 -36.90 3.19
CA THR A 1076 -13.04 -37.50 4.51
C THR A 1076 -12.09 -36.77 5.44
N VAL A 1077 -12.62 -36.26 6.55
CA VAL A 1077 -11.85 -35.47 7.52
C VAL A 1077 -11.93 -36.12 8.89
N SER A 1078 -10.81 -36.08 9.62
CA SER A 1078 -10.81 -36.20 11.07
C SER A 1078 -10.91 -34.81 11.68
N ALA A 1079 -11.78 -34.65 12.66
CA ALA A 1079 -12.04 -33.40 13.35
C ALA A 1079 -11.68 -33.51 14.82
N GLU A 1080 -11.03 -32.49 15.36
CA GLU A 1080 -10.81 -32.32 16.80
C GLU A 1080 -11.53 -31.06 17.26
N ASP A 1081 -12.41 -31.21 18.25
CA ASP A 1081 -13.00 -30.07 18.96
C ASP A 1081 -11.98 -29.54 19.95
N ARG A 1082 -11.53 -28.30 19.74
CA ARG A 1082 -10.66 -27.58 20.67
C ARG A 1082 -11.42 -26.36 21.18
N PRO A 1083 -11.05 -25.78 22.34
CA PRO A 1083 -11.62 -24.51 22.83
C PRO A 1083 -11.56 -23.37 21.80
N GLU A 1084 -10.71 -23.56 20.79
CA GLU A 1084 -10.26 -22.70 19.72
C GLU A 1084 -11.09 -22.80 18.42
N GLY A 1085 -12.02 -23.75 18.34
CA GLY A 1085 -12.75 -24.12 17.12
C GLY A 1085 -12.40 -25.52 16.61
N ILE A 1086 -13.03 -25.92 15.52
CA ILE A 1086 -12.91 -27.28 14.97
C ILE A 1086 -11.75 -27.33 13.98
N ASN A 1087 -10.72 -28.11 14.33
CA ASN A 1087 -9.60 -28.35 13.41
C ASN A 1087 -9.90 -29.55 12.53
N LEU A 1088 -9.78 -29.37 11.22
CA LEU A 1088 -9.97 -30.43 10.24
C LEU A 1088 -8.65 -30.91 9.65
N ARG A 1089 -8.47 -32.23 9.66
CA ARG A 1089 -7.39 -32.90 8.94
C ARG A 1089 -7.99 -33.79 7.86
N ILE A 1090 -7.58 -33.56 6.62
CA ILE A 1090 -8.01 -34.34 5.46
C ILE A 1090 -7.31 -35.70 5.48
N GLN A 1091 -8.09 -36.77 5.31
CA GLN A 1091 -7.61 -38.14 5.18
C GLN A 1091 -7.64 -38.61 3.72
N THR A 1092 -8.76 -38.39 3.02
CA THR A 1092 -8.93 -38.76 1.61
C THR A 1092 -9.68 -37.68 0.85
N VAL A 1093 -9.39 -37.57 -0.45
CA VAL A 1093 -10.04 -36.63 -1.38
C VAL A 1093 -10.53 -37.42 -2.59
N GLN A 1094 -11.78 -37.18 -2.99
CA GLN A 1094 -12.41 -37.81 -4.15
C GLN A 1094 -13.10 -36.74 -5.00
N SER A 1095 -13.06 -36.92 -6.32
CA SER A 1095 -13.82 -36.06 -7.25
C SER A 1095 -15.32 -36.26 -7.03
N LEU A 1096 -16.05 -35.17 -6.80
CA LEU A 1096 -17.50 -35.24 -6.62
C LEU A 1096 -18.20 -35.71 -7.90
N GLU A 1097 -17.68 -35.32 -9.07
CA GLU A 1097 -18.24 -35.71 -10.37
C GLU A 1097 -18.13 -37.21 -10.61
N ASP A 1098 -16.96 -37.79 -10.32
CA ASP A 1098 -16.72 -39.22 -10.53
C ASP A 1098 -17.57 -40.07 -9.57
N GLU A 1099 -17.66 -39.67 -8.30
CA GLU A 1099 -18.50 -40.36 -7.32
C GLU A 1099 -20.00 -40.23 -7.64
N ALA A 1100 -20.47 -39.05 -8.06
CA ALA A 1100 -21.86 -38.85 -8.46
C ALA A 1100 -22.24 -39.74 -9.66
N SER A 1101 -21.34 -39.89 -10.63
CA SER A 1101 -21.55 -40.74 -11.81
C SER A 1101 -21.61 -42.25 -11.50
N ARG A 1102 -20.99 -42.69 -10.40
CA ARG A 1102 -21.04 -44.11 -9.96
C ARG A 1102 -22.34 -44.49 -9.24
N ILE A 1103 -23.02 -43.51 -8.66
CA ILE A 1103 -24.20 -43.73 -7.82
C ILE A 1103 -25.49 -43.72 -8.63
N GLN A 1104 -25.54 -42.91 -9.70
CA GLN A 1104 -26.73 -42.76 -10.54
C GLN A 1104 -26.73 -43.83 -11.63
N LYS A 1105 -27.69 -44.76 -11.55
CA LYS A 1105 -27.73 -45.94 -12.43
C LYS A 1105 -28.74 -45.79 -13.55
N ALA A 1106 -29.74 -44.90 -13.41
CA ALA A 1106 -30.69 -44.64 -14.48
C ALA A 1106 -31.12 -43.17 -14.58
N LEU A 1107 -31.52 -42.75 -15.78
CA LEU A 1107 -31.99 -41.41 -16.13
C LEU A 1107 -33.33 -41.55 -16.87
N ARG A 1108 -34.38 -40.90 -16.39
CA ARG A 1108 -35.69 -40.84 -17.04
C ARG A 1108 -35.95 -39.43 -17.57
N ILE A 1109 -36.33 -39.32 -18.83
CA ILE A 1109 -36.55 -38.04 -19.51
C ILE A 1109 -38.01 -37.99 -19.96
N PHE A 1110 -38.79 -37.09 -19.38
CA PHE A 1110 -40.21 -36.93 -19.68
C PHE A 1110 -40.39 -35.95 -20.85
N VAL A 1111 -41.08 -36.38 -21.91
CA VAL A 1111 -41.34 -35.58 -23.12
C VAL A 1111 -42.82 -35.66 -23.50
N ARG A 1112 -43.34 -34.61 -24.15
CA ARG A 1112 -44.73 -34.60 -24.69
C ARG A 1112 -44.81 -34.93 -26.17
N ASP A 1113 -43.74 -34.65 -26.92
CA ASP A 1113 -43.67 -34.89 -28.35
C ASP A 1113 -42.24 -35.33 -28.77
N ALA A 1114 -42.06 -35.59 -30.07
CA ALA A 1114 -40.81 -36.06 -30.64
C ALA A 1114 -39.81 -34.95 -31.00
N GLN A 1115 -40.16 -33.66 -30.84
CA GLN A 1115 -39.30 -32.53 -31.21
C GLN A 1115 -37.93 -32.53 -30.50
N PRO A 1116 -37.83 -32.78 -29.17
CA PRO A 1116 -36.55 -32.64 -28.47
C PRO A 1116 -35.56 -33.80 -28.71
N ILE A 1117 -35.97 -34.87 -29.39
CA ILE A 1117 -35.18 -36.12 -29.51
C ILE A 1117 -33.81 -35.90 -30.16
N ASN A 1118 -33.72 -35.11 -31.24
CA ASN A 1118 -32.45 -34.87 -31.93
C ASN A 1118 -31.46 -34.09 -31.06
N THR A 1119 -31.95 -33.10 -30.31
CA THR A 1119 -31.13 -32.30 -29.39
C THR A 1119 -30.68 -33.13 -28.19
N LEU A 1120 -31.56 -34.00 -27.68
CA LEU A 1120 -31.24 -34.94 -26.59
C LEU A 1120 -30.23 -36.00 -27.00
N ALA A 1121 -30.26 -36.47 -28.25
CA ALA A 1121 -29.29 -37.43 -28.78
C ALA A 1121 -27.85 -36.88 -28.77
N ASN A 1122 -27.67 -35.58 -29.04
CA ASN A 1122 -26.36 -34.93 -29.00
C ASN A 1122 -25.77 -34.88 -27.57
N GLN A 1123 -26.63 -34.82 -26.55
CA GLN A 1123 -26.23 -34.83 -25.14
C GLN A 1123 -25.88 -36.25 -24.63
N LEU A 1124 -26.27 -37.30 -25.35
CA LEU A 1124 -25.97 -38.72 -25.08
C LEU A 1124 -24.82 -39.26 -25.95
N SER A 1125 -23.72 -38.52 -26.08
CA SER A 1125 -22.61 -38.91 -26.97
C SER A 1125 -21.63 -39.91 -26.36
N VAL A 1126 -21.52 -39.95 -25.03
CA VAL A 1126 -20.51 -40.76 -24.31
C VAL A 1126 -21.13 -42.06 -23.76
N LYS A 1127 -20.62 -43.21 -24.22
CA LYS A 1127 -21.01 -44.53 -23.69
C LYS A 1127 -20.56 -44.68 -22.23
N GLY A 1128 -21.40 -45.30 -21.40
CA GLY A 1128 -21.15 -45.50 -19.98
C GLY A 1128 -21.97 -46.67 -19.40
N GLU A 1129 -22.16 -46.73 -18.09
CA GLU A 1129 -22.86 -47.83 -17.40
C GLU A 1129 -24.33 -47.56 -17.09
N GLY A 1130 -24.80 -46.33 -17.30
CA GLY A 1130 -26.13 -45.87 -16.91
C GLY A 1130 -27.22 -46.17 -17.94
N GLN A 1131 -28.41 -46.52 -17.46
CA GLN A 1131 -29.60 -46.84 -18.26
C GLN A 1131 -30.42 -45.57 -18.51
N VAL A 1132 -30.83 -45.29 -19.76
CA VAL A 1132 -31.61 -44.08 -20.09
C VAL A 1132 -32.97 -44.49 -20.65
N SER A 1133 -34.04 -43.91 -20.11
CA SER A 1133 -35.42 -44.14 -20.55
C SER A 1133 -36.12 -42.83 -20.91
N PHE A 1134 -36.86 -42.81 -22.02
CA PHE A 1134 -37.76 -41.71 -22.37
C PHE A 1134 -39.19 -42.03 -21.93
N VAL A 1135 -39.82 -41.13 -21.19
CA VAL A 1135 -41.22 -41.26 -20.79
C VAL A 1135 -42.04 -40.30 -21.63
N LEU A 1136 -42.80 -40.84 -22.59
CA LEU A 1136 -43.72 -40.06 -23.42
C LEU A 1136 -45.04 -39.90 -22.67
N ILE A 1137 -45.38 -38.66 -22.31
CA ILE A 1137 -46.65 -38.29 -21.69
C ILE A 1137 -47.69 -38.09 -22.80
N LYS A 1138 -48.72 -38.94 -22.86
CA LYS A 1138 -49.80 -38.81 -23.85
C LYS A 1138 -50.77 -37.68 -23.47
N ASP A 1139 -51.32 -37.02 -24.49
CA ASP A 1139 -52.33 -35.97 -24.31
C ASP A 1139 -53.56 -36.46 -23.52
N ALA A 1140 -54.19 -35.53 -22.80
CA ALA A 1140 -55.41 -35.73 -22.02
C ALA A 1140 -55.33 -36.84 -20.93
N GLY A 1141 -54.13 -37.17 -20.44
CA GLY A 1141 -53.96 -38.12 -19.33
C GLY A 1141 -54.19 -39.58 -19.72
N GLN A 1142 -54.06 -39.93 -21.00
CA GLN A 1142 -54.27 -41.29 -21.53
C GLN A 1142 -53.15 -42.30 -21.18
N GLY A 1143 -52.25 -41.96 -20.24
CA GLY A 1143 -51.16 -42.79 -19.75
C GLY A 1143 -49.76 -42.38 -20.23
N GLU A 1144 -48.74 -42.98 -19.63
CA GLU A 1144 -47.32 -42.75 -19.93
C GLU A 1144 -46.71 -43.98 -20.63
N VAL A 1145 -45.80 -43.77 -21.58
CA VAL A 1145 -45.05 -44.84 -22.25
C VAL A 1145 -43.57 -44.66 -21.96
N GLU A 1146 -42.98 -45.58 -21.19
CA GLU A 1146 -41.55 -45.63 -20.92
C GLU A 1146 -40.83 -46.43 -22.03
N ILE A 1147 -39.88 -45.80 -22.70
CA ILE A 1147 -39.06 -46.36 -23.78
C ILE A 1147 -37.61 -46.40 -23.31
N GLU A 1148 -37.12 -47.59 -23.00
CA GLU A 1148 -35.75 -47.81 -22.56
C GLU A 1148 -34.80 -47.88 -23.76
N LEU A 1149 -33.68 -47.13 -23.70
CA LEU A 1149 -32.68 -47.17 -24.76
C LEU A 1149 -31.84 -48.45 -24.69
N PRO A 1150 -31.49 -49.05 -25.84
CA PRO A 1150 -30.71 -50.29 -25.88
C PRO A 1150 -29.24 -50.10 -25.48
N ASN A 1151 -28.72 -48.88 -25.59
CA ASN A 1151 -27.34 -48.54 -25.26
C ASN A 1151 -27.26 -47.89 -23.87
N ARG A 1152 -26.14 -48.10 -23.19
CA ARG A 1152 -25.83 -47.46 -21.91
C ARG A 1152 -24.93 -46.25 -22.09
N TYR A 1153 -25.20 -45.22 -21.30
CA TYR A 1153 -24.59 -43.90 -21.43
C TYR A 1153 -23.97 -43.45 -20.10
N ARG A 1154 -23.01 -42.53 -20.16
CA ARG A 1154 -22.46 -41.90 -18.94
C ARG A 1154 -23.50 -40.92 -18.42
N ILE A 1155 -24.08 -41.23 -17.26
CA ILE A 1155 -25.06 -40.37 -16.59
C ILE A 1155 -24.33 -39.52 -15.55
N SER A 1156 -24.58 -38.21 -15.57
CA SER A 1156 -24.13 -37.29 -14.53
C SER A 1156 -25.20 -36.22 -14.27
N PRO A 1157 -25.16 -35.54 -13.10
CA PRO A 1157 -26.04 -34.41 -12.83
C PRO A 1157 -25.95 -33.30 -13.88
N GLN A 1158 -24.77 -33.06 -14.45
CA GLN A 1158 -24.57 -32.10 -15.54
C GLN A 1158 -25.30 -32.52 -16.83
N VAL A 1159 -25.23 -33.81 -17.20
CA VAL A 1159 -25.96 -34.34 -18.36
C VAL A 1159 -27.47 -34.23 -18.13
N ALA A 1160 -27.95 -34.55 -16.94
CA ALA A 1160 -29.37 -34.41 -16.60
C ALA A 1160 -29.84 -32.94 -16.63
N SER A 1161 -29.02 -32.02 -16.11
CA SER A 1161 -29.28 -30.57 -16.14
C SER A 1161 -29.31 -30.05 -17.59
N ALA A 1162 -28.36 -30.47 -18.42
CA ALA A 1162 -28.32 -30.15 -19.85
C ALA A 1162 -29.57 -30.66 -20.59
N MET A 1163 -30.10 -31.82 -20.22
CA MET A 1163 -31.33 -32.34 -20.80
C MET A 1163 -32.58 -31.61 -20.33
N ARG A 1164 -32.64 -31.16 -19.07
CA ARG A 1164 -33.74 -30.29 -18.59
C ARG A 1164 -33.80 -28.97 -19.33
N ALA A 1165 -32.66 -28.46 -19.77
CA ALA A 1165 -32.56 -27.21 -20.52
C ALA A 1165 -33.07 -27.34 -21.98
N VAL A 1166 -33.31 -28.55 -22.48
CA VAL A 1166 -33.79 -28.76 -23.86
C VAL A 1166 -35.28 -28.40 -23.98
N PRO A 1167 -35.67 -27.50 -24.90
CA PRO A 1167 -37.08 -27.15 -25.14
C PRO A 1167 -37.91 -28.39 -25.53
N GLY A 1168 -39.01 -28.64 -24.83
CA GLY A 1168 -39.89 -29.80 -25.06
C GLY A 1168 -39.73 -30.94 -24.05
N VAL A 1169 -38.71 -30.87 -23.18
CA VAL A 1169 -38.55 -31.76 -22.02
C VAL A 1169 -39.38 -31.22 -20.86
N VAL A 1170 -40.21 -32.08 -20.27
CA VAL A 1170 -41.11 -31.74 -19.16
C VAL A 1170 -40.37 -31.87 -17.83
N GLU A 1171 -39.65 -32.97 -17.67
CA GLU A 1171 -38.94 -33.31 -16.43
C GLU A 1171 -37.80 -34.28 -16.75
N VAL A 1172 -36.76 -34.25 -15.93
CA VAL A 1172 -35.68 -35.23 -15.99
C VAL A 1172 -35.41 -35.74 -14.58
N GLU A 1173 -35.59 -37.04 -14.39
CA GLU A 1173 -35.42 -37.73 -13.13
C GLU A 1173 -34.14 -38.58 -13.14
N LEU A 1174 -33.34 -38.46 -12.09
CA LEU A 1174 -32.14 -39.26 -11.87
C LEU A 1174 -32.45 -40.33 -10.81
N VAL A 1175 -32.39 -41.60 -11.22
CA VAL A 1175 -32.80 -42.77 -10.41
C VAL A 1175 -31.59 -43.40 -9.72
#